data_AF-A0A239P3P6-F1
#
_entry.id   AF-A0A239P3P6-F1
#
_cell.length_a   1.000
_cell.length_b   1.000
_cell.length_c   1.000
_cell.angle_alpha   90.00
_cell.angle_beta   90.00
_cell.angle_gamma   90.00
#
_symmetry.space_group_name_H-M   'P 1'
#
loop_
_entity.id
_entity.type
_entity.pdbx_description
1 polymer ?
#
loop_
_entity_poly.entity_id
_entity_poly.type
_entity_poly.pdbx_seq_one_letter_code
_entity_poly.pdbx_strand_id
1 'polypeptide(L)'
;MRRRVLAFATSAVLMITGLVAVPHPAVAADVLQEVTLAKGPTAMGEPMSLAVLPDRTVLHTSRDGRIFSTDASGNTSVAGTIPVYTHDEEGLQGIAADPDFTANRWIYLYYAPVLSTPAGDAPSNGTDADFARWQGHNQLSRFTVRANGTVDLASEKKLLQVATDRGMCCHVGGDIDFDAQGNLYMTTGDDTQPWSSSGYTPIDERPGFSWDFDAQRTSGNTNDLRGKLLRIKPQPDGTYTIPSGNLFAPGTAKTRPEIYAMGFRNPFRMSVDKTTGVVYVGNYAADSDIADPNRGEGGRQEFERITGPGNHGWPYCQGYNSPYNDFDFATNTSGPKFNCAAPVNNSPHNTGLTTLPAAKPAWIAYDGGAPSQLGSGGGPMAGPVYHYDAALNSPTKLPQSYDGKFFAGEFTQNWIKTITATGDGSAGTIAAFPWTHTHIMDMAMGPEGALYVLDYGAGWFNGDENSALYRVESTPTGNQAPTAVATANKISGQAPLAVTFSSAGSRDPEGGALTYAWTFGDGGTSTAANPSHTYTGNGSYQAKLTVRDPAGNLGSATVTVTVGNTAPTVTLNGPSNGAIFQFGDAVPYRVTVTDPEDGTIDCSKVKVNFILGHDQHGHPITSATGCTGVLQTTANSEHSQSDNIFGVIDATYTDNSGLIGNSQIILQPAHRQAEHFGNSSGNVTVYTSPNTEGTYVGAIENGDWLSFTPYNLTGVTGVTARVSSANAGGTLEFRTGSVTGPLAGSVAIAGTGGWENWVTVTGSITPPNGTGTLFLVFKGGAGGLFNVDNLTFTGGGSGQGDLALGKPVTASSTDDPTRTANLAVDGNATTRWSSAYTDPQWIRVDLGASYALNRVRLNWETAYGRAYQIQTSPDGNTWTNVYSTTAGDGGVDDVTLTGTGRYVRVNGTQRATAWGYSLFDLNVFGTPVSSGSSLLSQGRPVTASSVEAGANVVANAVDGNTATR
;
A
#
# COMPACT_ATOMS: atom_id res chain seq x y z
N MET A 1 -65.61 34.17 -32.74
CA MET A 1 -65.05 35.54 -32.78
C MET A 1 -63.80 35.49 -33.66
N ARG A 2 -63.82 36.24 -34.78
CA ARG A 2 -63.00 36.07 -36.00
C ARG A 2 -61.72 36.93 -35.92
N ARG A 3 -60.53 36.32 -36.05
CA ARG A 3 -59.70 36.12 -37.27
C ARG A 3 -59.11 37.40 -37.89
N ARG A 4 -57.83 37.59 -37.56
CA ARG A 4 -56.65 37.88 -38.40
C ARG A 4 -56.67 39.03 -39.44
N VAL A 5 -55.70 39.93 -39.19
CA VAL A 5 -54.68 40.49 -40.11
C VAL A 5 -55.18 41.45 -41.20
N LEU A 6 -54.66 42.68 -41.24
CA LEU A 6 -53.58 43.10 -42.18
C LEU A 6 -53.18 44.56 -41.99
N ALA A 7 -51.96 44.83 -42.43
CA ALA A 7 -51.10 45.99 -42.24
C ALA A 7 -51.46 47.24 -43.07
N PHE A 8 -50.86 48.38 -42.70
CA PHE A 8 -49.88 49.22 -43.44
C PHE A 8 -49.99 50.66 -42.89
N ALA A 9 -48.97 51.15 -42.17
CA ALA A 9 -47.81 51.94 -42.64
C ALA A 9 -48.08 53.45 -42.78
N THR A 10 -47.30 54.28 -42.06
CA THR A 10 -46.54 55.42 -42.62
C THR A 10 -45.57 55.99 -41.60
N SER A 11 -44.43 56.46 -42.10
CA SER A 11 -43.22 56.87 -41.41
C SER A 11 -43.27 58.30 -40.83
N ALA A 12 -42.49 58.55 -39.78
CA ALA A 12 -41.91 59.84 -39.46
C ALA A 12 -40.53 59.65 -38.81
N VAL A 13 -39.54 60.41 -39.28
CA VAL A 13 -38.14 60.40 -38.86
C VAL A 13 -37.99 61.17 -37.54
N LEU A 14 -37.34 60.58 -36.53
CA LEU A 14 -36.89 61.29 -35.32
C LEU A 14 -35.41 60.98 -35.07
N MET A 15 -34.64 62.03 -34.83
CA MET A 15 -33.19 62.04 -34.66
C MET A 15 -32.73 61.18 -33.48
N ILE A 16 -31.66 60.41 -33.70
CA ILE A 16 -30.99 59.55 -32.72
C ILE A 16 -30.02 60.38 -31.89
N THR A 17 -30.33 60.58 -30.62
CA THR A 17 -29.32 60.86 -29.57
C THR A 17 -29.06 59.55 -28.83
N GLY A 18 -27.86 58.99 -29.00
CA GLY A 18 -27.46 57.71 -28.42
C GLY A 18 -27.40 57.76 -26.90
N LEU A 19 -28.27 56.99 -26.25
CA LEU A 19 -28.03 56.49 -24.90
C LEU A 19 -27.04 55.32 -25.04
N VAL A 20 -25.79 55.55 -24.64
CA VAL A 20 -24.81 54.49 -24.45
C VAL A 20 -25.34 53.59 -23.33
N ALA A 21 -25.75 52.38 -23.68
CA ALA A 21 -25.92 51.33 -22.70
C ALA A 21 -24.54 51.04 -22.10
N VAL A 22 -24.35 51.42 -20.83
CA VAL A 22 -23.20 50.95 -20.06
C VAL A 22 -23.35 49.43 -20.00
N PRO A 23 -22.41 48.64 -20.53
CA PRO A 23 -22.44 47.20 -20.34
C PRO A 23 -22.41 46.95 -18.84
N HIS A 24 -23.34 46.15 -18.31
CA HIS A 24 -23.09 45.53 -17.01
C HIS A 24 -21.72 44.85 -17.11
N PRO A 25 -20.82 45.02 -16.14
CA PRO A 25 -19.58 44.27 -16.14
C PRO A 25 -19.96 42.79 -16.24
N ALA A 26 -19.29 42.06 -17.15
CA ALA A 26 -19.40 40.61 -17.18
C ALA A 26 -19.15 40.11 -15.76
N VAL A 27 -20.07 39.33 -15.21
CA VAL A 27 -19.84 38.61 -13.95
C VAL A 27 -18.55 37.84 -14.17
N ALA A 28 -17.52 38.13 -13.36
CA ALA A 28 -16.27 37.38 -13.40
C ALA A 28 -16.64 35.90 -13.28
N ALA A 29 -16.05 35.05 -14.13
CA ALA A 29 -16.28 33.62 -14.01
C ALA A 29 -15.94 33.19 -12.58
N ASP A 30 -16.85 32.47 -11.93
CA ASP A 30 -16.62 31.98 -10.57
C ASP A 30 -15.32 31.15 -10.56
N VAL A 31 -14.33 31.61 -9.80
CA VAL A 31 -13.05 30.91 -9.62
C VAL A 31 -13.25 29.94 -8.45
N LEU A 32 -12.75 28.71 -8.60
CA LEU A 32 -12.69 27.77 -7.48
C LEU A 32 -11.39 27.99 -6.71
N GLN A 33 -11.44 27.81 -5.39
CA GLN A 33 -10.27 27.79 -4.53
C GLN A 33 -10.28 26.56 -3.62
N GLU A 34 -9.09 26.15 -3.20
CA GLU A 34 -8.89 25.06 -2.24
C GLU A 34 -8.42 25.66 -0.91
N VAL A 35 -9.16 25.40 0.17
CA VAL A 35 -8.84 25.82 1.54
C VAL A 35 -8.36 24.62 2.33
N THR A 36 -7.10 24.63 2.77
CA THR A 36 -6.56 23.62 3.69
C THR A 36 -7.16 23.79 5.08
N LEU A 37 -7.84 22.76 5.61
CA LEU A 37 -8.42 22.75 6.95
C LEU A 37 -7.53 22.04 7.97
N ALA A 38 -6.92 20.93 7.56
CA ALA A 38 -5.98 20.15 8.37
C ALA A 38 -4.92 19.53 7.46
N LYS A 39 -3.69 19.36 7.96
CA LYS A 39 -2.59 18.77 7.19
C LYS A 39 -1.53 18.15 8.10
N GLY A 40 -0.93 17.07 7.63
CA GLY A 40 0.15 16.35 8.29
C GLY A 40 -0.32 15.21 9.20
N PRO A 41 0.60 14.30 9.56
CA PRO A 41 0.24 13.02 10.18
C PRO A 41 -0.30 13.17 11.61
N THR A 42 0.04 14.27 12.29
CA THR A 42 -0.48 14.58 13.63
C THR A 42 -1.94 14.99 13.63
N ALA A 43 -2.40 15.64 12.56
CA ALA A 43 -3.79 16.09 12.40
C ALA A 43 -4.64 15.07 11.63
N MET A 44 -4.02 14.23 10.81
CA MET A 44 -4.72 13.35 9.90
C MET A 44 -4.69 11.87 10.30
N GLY A 45 -3.66 11.39 11.01
CA GLY A 45 -3.42 9.95 11.17
C GLY A 45 -3.20 9.28 9.80
N GLU A 46 -3.67 8.05 9.61
CA GLU A 46 -3.82 7.40 8.31
C GLU A 46 -5.28 7.55 7.85
N PRO A 47 -5.64 8.65 7.16
CA PRO A 47 -7.03 9.04 6.98
C PRO A 47 -7.78 8.03 6.08
N MET A 48 -8.99 7.64 6.47
CA MET A 48 -9.80 6.66 5.74
C MET A 48 -11.12 7.24 5.24
N SER A 49 -11.95 7.86 6.08
CA SER A 49 -13.27 8.36 5.64
C SER A 49 -13.64 9.63 6.39
N LEU A 50 -14.53 10.46 5.82
CA LEU A 50 -14.96 11.73 6.37
C LEU A 50 -16.49 11.87 6.45
N ALA A 51 -16.96 12.60 7.48
CA ALA A 51 -18.35 13.03 7.61
C ALA A 51 -18.39 14.54 7.92
N VAL A 52 -19.08 15.31 7.08
CA VAL A 52 -19.29 16.75 7.30
C VAL A 52 -20.56 16.97 8.12
N LEU A 53 -20.42 17.56 9.30
CA LEU A 53 -21.52 17.85 10.21
C LEU A 53 -22.28 19.14 9.82
N PRO A 54 -23.52 19.35 10.30
CA PRO A 54 -24.32 20.54 9.98
C PRO A 54 -23.66 21.88 10.37
N ASP A 55 -22.78 21.88 11.37
CA ASP A 55 -22.00 23.06 11.79
C ASP A 55 -20.67 23.23 11.02
N ARG A 56 -20.46 22.42 9.97
CA ARG A 56 -19.27 22.35 9.10
C ARG A 56 -18.02 21.78 9.78
N THR A 57 -18.17 21.22 10.99
CA THR A 57 -17.13 20.37 11.56
C THR A 57 -17.02 19.10 10.72
N VAL A 58 -15.80 18.68 10.42
CA VAL A 58 -15.53 17.40 9.75
C VAL A 58 -15.04 16.42 10.79
N LEU A 59 -15.70 15.27 10.87
CA LEU A 59 -15.14 14.11 11.55
C LEU A 59 -14.47 13.23 10.52
N HIS A 60 -13.26 12.76 10.78
CA HIS A 60 -12.61 11.78 9.91
C HIS A 60 -12.01 10.64 10.71
N THR A 61 -11.94 9.47 10.09
CA THR A 61 -11.35 8.27 10.67
C THR A 61 -9.89 8.13 10.25
N SER A 62 -9.08 7.59 11.15
CA SER A 62 -7.75 7.08 10.87
C SER A 62 -7.74 5.57 11.07
N ARG A 63 -7.09 4.82 10.17
CA ARG A 63 -7.15 3.34 10.18
C ARG A 63 -6.70 2.72 11.49
N ASP A 64 -5.77 3.37 12.20
CA ASP A 64 -5.28 3.00 13.53
C ASP A 64 -6.30 3.16 14.68
N GLY A 65 -7.53 3.56 14.39
CA GLY A 65 -8.64 3.63 15.34
C GLY A 65 -8.93 5.02 15.90
N ARG A 66 -8.15 6.04 15.52
CA ARG A 66 -8.41 7.44 15.94
C ARG A 66 -9.51 8.06 15.09
N ILE A 67 -10.33 8.90 15.74
CA ILE A 67 -11.34 9.76 15.12
C ILE A 67 -10.91 11.19 15.38
N PHE A 68 -10.76 11.96 14.32
CA PHE A 68 -10.39 13.37 14.40
C PHE A 68 -11.62 14.25 14.17
N SER A 69 -11.59 15.45 14.72
CA SER A 69 -12.58 16.50 14.54
C SER A 69 -11.88 17.78 14.12
N THR A 70 -12.18 18.27 12.92
CA THR A 70 -11.68 19.53 12.36
C THR A 70 -12.83 20.51 12.21
N ASP A 71 -12.81 21.61 12.96
CA ASP A 71 -13.86 22.64 12.85
C ASP A 71 -13.75 23.46 11.56
N ALA A 72 -14.76 24.30 11.29
CA ALA A 72 -14.80 25.16 10.11
C ALA A 72 -13.64 26.16 9.99
N SER A 73 -12.90 26.38 11.07
CA SER A 73 -11.73 27.25 11.14
C SER A 73 -10.41 26.47 11.09
N GLY A 74 -10.43 25.17 10.81
CA GLY A 74 -9.24 24.31 10.72
C GLY A 74 -8.62 23.94 12.07
N ASN A 75 -9.34 24.08 13.18
CA ASN A 75 -8.87 23.57 14.46
C ASN A 75 -9.15 22.06 14.51
N THR A 76 -8.08 21.26 14.58
CA THR A 76 -8.18 19.79 14.59
C THR A 76 -7.91 19.22 15.98
N SER A 77 -8.58 18.16 16.39
CA SER A 77 -8.30 17.42 17.62
C SER A 77 -8.74 15.97 17.51
N VAL A 78 -8.22 15.09 18.36
CA VAL A 78 -8.72 13.71 18.46
C VAL A 78 -10.04 13.71 19.24
N ALA A 79 -11.13 13.34 18.57
CA ALA A 79 -12.46 13.23 19.14
C ALA A 79 -12.67 11.93 19.92
N GLY A 80 -11.97 10.85 19.57
CA GLY A 80 -12.02 9.57 20.26
C GLY A 80 -11.06 8.55 19.63
N THR A 81 -10.80 7.45 20.34
CA THR A 81 -9.96 6.35 19.86
C THR A 81 -10.63 5.02 20.18
N ILE A 82 -10.81 4.17 19.17
CA ILE A 82 -11.38 2.82 19.31
C ILE A 82 -10.24 1.79 19.17
N PRO A 83 -10.14 0.79 20.06
CA PRO A 83 -9.20 -0.31 19.87
C PRO A 83 -9.58 -1.11 18.62
N VAL A 84 -8.62 -1.22 17.70
CA VAL A 84 -8.81 -1.93 16.44
C VAL A 84 -7.74 -2.99 16.22
N TYR A 85 -8.11 -4.02 15.46
CA TYR A 85 -7.17 -4.96 14.87
C TYR A 85 -6.60 -4.30 13.60
N THR A 86 -5.27 -4.23 13.51
CA THR A 86 -4.55 -3.60 12.40
C THR A 86 -3.57 -4.62 11.82
N HIS A 87 -4.01 -5.33 10.80
CA HIS A 87 -3.18 -6.20 9.96
C HIS A 87 -3.72 -6.06 8.53
N ASP A 88 -2.83 -5.98 7.55
CA ASP A 88 -3.14 -5.61 6.17
C ASP A 88 -4.01 -4.34 6.07
N GLU A 89 -5.18 -4.44 5.46
CA GLU A 89 -6.14 -3.33 5.26
C GLU A 89 -7.08 -3.11 6.45
N GLU A 90 -7.06 -3.99 7.47
CA GLU A 90 -7.98 -3.91 8.60
C GLU A 90 -7.70 -2.70 9.51
N GLY A 91 -8.76 -2.23 10.17
CA GLY A 91 -8.71 -1.08 11.06
C GLY A 91 -10.07 -0.38 11.21
N LEU A 92 -10.04 0.92 11.51
CA LEU A 92 -11.22 1.78 11.47
C LEU A 92 -11.42 2.33 10.05
N GLN A 93 -12.53 1.98 9.41
CA GLN A 93 -12.85 2.29 8.02
C GLN A 93 -13.79 3.50 7.90
N GLY A 94 -15.08 3.28 7.64
CA GLY A 94 -16.05 4.34 7.36
C GLY A 94 -16.60 5.07 8.58
N ILE A 95 -17.04 6.31 8.33
CA ILE A 95 -17.79 7.14 9.27
C ILE A 95 -18.95 7.85 8.55
N ALA A 96 -20.13 7.87 9.17
CA ALA A 96 -21.24 8.69 8.71
C ALA A 96 -21.96 9.36 9.87
N ALA A 97 -22.41 10.60 9.67
CA ALA A 97 -23.33 11.26 10.58
C ALA A 97 -24.77 10.86 10.26
N ASP A 98 -25.56 10.60 11.31
CA ASP A 98 -26.99 10.35 11.15
C ASP A 98 -27.68 11.57 10.49
N PRO A 99 -28.65 11.39 9.57
CA PRO A 99 -29.36 12.51 8.95
C PRO A 99 -30.02 13.46 9.96
N ASP A 100 -30.40 12.95 11.15
CA ASP A 100 -30.96 13.73 12.26
C ASP A 100 -29.87 14.16 13.28
N PHE A 101 -28.60 14.27 12.85
CA PHE A 101 -27.45 14.59 13.73
C PHE A 101 -27.69 15.81 14.62
N THR A 102 -28.35 16.85 14.11
CA THR A 102 -28.65 18.07 14.88
C THR A 102 -29.49 17.78 16.12
N ALA A 103 -30.31 16.73 16.09
CA ALA A 103 -31.17 16.31 17.19
C ALA A 103 -30.53 15.18 18.04
N ASN A 104 -29.99 14.14 17.40
CA ASN A 104 -29.54 12.93 18.09
C ASN A 104 -28.02 12.88 18.35
N ARG A 105 -27.22 13.65 17.60
CA ARG A 105 -25.76 13.64 17.58
C ARG A 105 -25.14 12.27 17.36
N TRP A 106 -25.80 11.41 16.57
CA TRP A 106 -25.33 10.06 16.29
C TRP A 106 -24.37 9.99 15.11
N ILE A 107 -23.33 9.18 15.27
CA ILE A 107 -22.44 8.77 14.18
C ILE A 107 -22.42 7.25 14.10
N TYR A 108 -22.09 6.74 12.91
CA TYR A 108 -21.90 5.31 12.64
C TYR A 108 -20.46 5.08 12.21
N LEU A 109 -19.85 4.04 12.75
CA LEU A 109 -18.47 3.65 12.47
C LEU A 109 -18.43 2.18 12.06
N TYR A 110 -17.62 1.86 11.07
CA TYR A 110 -17.31 0.49 10.67
C TYR A 110 -15.84 0.19 10.93
N TYR A 111 -15.56 -0.84 11.72
CA TYR A 111 -14.19 -1.11 12.19
C TYR A 111 -13.93 -2.57 12.51
N ALA A 112 -12.64 -2.95 12.50
CA ALA A 112 -12.16 -4.25 12.90
C ALA A 112 -11.90 -4.30 14.42
N PRO A 113 -12.78 -4.90 15.24
CA PRO A 113 -12.53 -5.04 16.67
C PRO A 113 -11.34 -5.95 16.95
N VAL A 114 -10.66 -5.72 18.09
CA VAL A 114 -9.71 -6.69 18.64
C VAL A 114 -10.46 -7.93 19.13
N LEU A 115 -10.13 -9.09 18.55
CA LEU A 115 -10.73 -10.39 18.85
C LEU A 115 -9.64 -11.38 19.30
N SER A 116 -9.98 -12.67 19.41
CA SER A 116 -9.02 -13.75 19.67
C SER A 116 -8.26 -14.20 18.41
N THR A 117 -8.48 -13.56 17.28
CA THR A 117 -7.76 -13.83 16.02
C THR A 117 -6.27 -13.53 16.22
N PRO A 118 -5.35 -14.40 15.76
CA PRO A 118 -3.92 -14.16 15.92
C PRO A 118 -3.43 -12.87 15.26
N ALA A 119 -2.26 -12.40 15.69
CA ALA A 119 -1.49 -11.39 14.98
C ALA A 119 -0.59 -12.07 13.93
N GLY A 120 -0.30 -11.36 12.83
CA GLY A 120 0.53 -11.86 11.73
C GLY A 120 -0.28 -12.55 10.65
N ASP A 121 0.39 -13.39 9.86
CA ASP A 121 -0.14 -13.87 8.59
C ASP A 121 -0.81 -15.27 8.74
N ALA A 122 -1.99 -15.42 8.12
CA ALA A 122 -2.70 -16.69 8.03
C ALA A 122 -2.00 -17.63 7.02
N PRO A 123 -2.03 -18.95 7.26
CA PRO A 123 -1.38 -19.89 6.35
C PRO A 123 -2.16 -20.01 5.05
N SER A 124 -1.45 -20.00 3.91
CA SER A 124 -2.06 -20.22 2.58
C SER A 124 -2.56 -21.66 2.38
N ASN A 125 -2.07 -22.61 3.17
CA ASN A 125 -2.49 -24.01 3.15
C ASN A 125 -2.53 -24.59 4.57
N GLY A 126 -3.43 -25.54 4.80
CA GLY A 126 -3.68 -26.07 6.13
C GLY A 126 -4.95 -26.88 6.23
N THR A 127 -5.35 -27.15 7.47
CA THR A 127 -6.64 -27.76 7.79
C THR A 127 -7.70 -26.69 8.03
N ASP A 128 -8.98 -27.04 7.96
CA ASP A 128 -10.08 -26.13 8.36
C ASP A 128 -9.88 -25.57 9.78
N ALA A 129 -9.29 -26.36 10.68
CA ALA A 129 -8.97 -25.92 12.04
C ALA A 129 -7.84 -24.88 12.07
N ASP A 130 -6.93 -24.89 11.10
CA ASP A 130 -5.89 -23.87 10.98
C ASP A 130 -6.49 -22.53 10.57
N PHE A 131 -7.40 -22.54 9.58
CA PHE A 131 -8.09 -21.37 9.05
C PHE A 131 -9.14 -20.81 10.03
N ALA A 132 -9.87 -21.69 10.73
CA ALA A 132 -10.92 -21.30 11.68
C ALA A 132 -10.44 -20.34 12.79
N ARG A 133 -9.15 -20.37 13.14
CA ARG A 133 -8.54 -19.48 14.15
C ARG A 133 -8.49 -18.01 13.71
N TRP A 134 -8.54 -17.77 12.41
CA TRP A 134 -8.42 -16.48 11.79
C TRP A 134 -9.77 -15.82 11.48
N GLN A 135 -10.86 -16.57 11.65
CA GLN A 135 -12.21 -16.03 11.45
C GLN A 135 -12.55 -14.97 12.50
N GLY A 136 -12.95 -13.80 12.01
CA GLY A 136 -13.36 -12.65 12.78
C GLY A 136 -14.61 -12.00 12.20
N HIS A 137 -14.77 -10.73 12.54
CA HIS A 137 -15.78 -9.87 11.94
C HIS A 137 -15.34 -8.42 12.01
N ASN A 138 -15.87 -7.61 11.11
CA ASN A 138 -15.91 -6.17 11.21
C ASN A 138 -17.28 -5.72 11.72
N GLN A 139 -17.27 -4.65 12.48
CA GLN A 139 -18.39 -4.21 13.31
C GLN A 139 -18.90 -2.85 12.83
N LEU A 140 -20.17 -2.79 12.43
CA LEU A 140 -20.90 -1.53 12.29
C LEU A 140 -21.53 -1.17 13.64
N SER A 141 -21.13 -0.04 14.22
CA SER A 141 -21.66 0.46 15.49
C SER A 141 -22.08 1.92 15.41
N ARG A 142 -23.05 2.29 16.24
CA ARG A 142 -23.51 3.67 16.43
C ARG A 142 -22.98 4.24 17.75
N PHE A 143 -22.49 5.47 17.71
CA PHE A 143 -22.01 6.24 18.86
C PHE A 143 -22.70 7.60 18.93
N THR A 144 -22.58 8.27 20.07
CA THR A 144 -23.07 9.64 20.29
C THR A 144 -21.88 10.59 20.40
N VAL A 145 -21.93 11.70 19.69
CA VAL A 145 -20.96 12.79 19.81
C VAL A 145 -21.43 13.75 20.91
N ARG A 146 -20.59 14.02 21.90
CA ARG A 146 -20.87 14.96 22.99
C ARG A 146 -20.86 16.40 22.48
N ALA A 147 -21.44 17.32 23.27
CA ALA A 147 -21.50 18.74 22.92
C ALA A 147 -20.11 19.39 22.75
N ASN A 148 -19.08 18.85 23.37
CA ASN A 148 -17.69 19.32 23.25
C ASN A 148 -16.94 18.70 22.04
N GLY A 149 -17.63 17.99 21.13
CA GLY A 149 -17.03 17.38 19.94
C GLY A 149 -16.42 15.98 20.15
N THR A 150 -16.31 15.50 21.40
CA THR A 150 -15.75 14.17 21.67
C THR A 150 -16.76 13.03 21.42
N VAL A 151 -16.30 11.86 21.01
CA VAL A 151 -17.13 10.67 20.84
C VAL A 151 -17.32 9.96 22.19
N ASP A 152 -18.56 9.63 22.54
CA ASP A 152 -18.87 8.83 23.71
C ASP A 152 -18.77 7.34 23.41
N LEU A 153 -17.59 6.75 23.66
CA LEU A 153 -17.34 5.33 23.42
C LEU A 153 -18.26 4.41 24.26
N ALA A 154 -18.74 4.86 25.43
CA ALA A 154 -19.66 4.08 26.26
C ALA A 154 -21.09 4.04 25.69
N SER A 155 -21.41 4.92 24.73
CA SER A 155 -22.71 4.98 24.07
C SER A 155 -22.91 3.96 22.94
N GLU A 156 -21.89 3.12 22.70
CA GLU A 156 -21.86 2.16 21.61
C GLU A 156 -23.14 1.31 21.53
N LYS A 157 -23.69 1.21 20.32
CA LYS A 157 -24.66 0.20 19.94
C LYS A 157 -24.14 -0.56 18.73
N LYS A 158 -24.00 -1.87 18.87
CA LYS A 158 -23.55 -2.78 17.80
C LYS A 158 -24.74 -3.16 16.93
N LEU A 159 -24.71 -2.75 15.66
CA LEU A 159 -25.83 -2.97 14.72
C LEU A 159 -25.64 -4.25 13.93
N LEU A 160 -24.53 -4.36 13.21
CA LEU A 160 -24.31 -5.41 12.21
C LEU A 160 -22.85 -5.88 12.26
N GLN A 161 -22.66 -7.18 12.13
CA GLN A 161 -21.35 -7.81 11.98
C GLN A 161 -21.25 -8.38 10.57
N VAL A 162 -20.14 -8.08 9.91
CA VAL A 162 -19.75 -8.66 8.62
C VAL A 162 -18.59 -9.58 8.92
N ALA A 163 -18.70 -10.86 8.57
CA ALA A 163 -17.62 -11.81 8.77
C ALA A 163 -16.35 -11.37 8.03
N THR A 164 -15.18 -11.74 8.53
CA THR A 164 -13.89 -11.62 7.83
C THR A 164 -13.02 -12.82 8.18
N ASP A 165 -12.14 -13.22 7.27
CA ASP A 165 -11.05 -14.16 7.51
C ASP A 165 -9.75 -13.34 7.57
N ARG A 166 -9.18 -13.20 8.77
CA ARG A 166 -8.05 -12.27 9.03
C ARG A 166 -6.70 -12.91 8.74
N GLY A 167 -5.65 -12.10 8.70
CA GLY A 167 -4.27 -12.58 8.52
C GLY A 167 -3.90 -12.80 7.06
N MET A 168 -4.83 -12.63 6.14
CA MET A 168 -4.56 -12.54 4.71
C MET A 168 -5.42 -11.42 4.12
N CYS A 169 -4.76 -10.50 3.42
CA CYS A 169 -5.40 -9.44 2.66
C CYS A 169 -6.37 -10.05 1.60
N CYS A 170 -7.51 -9.43 1.24
CA CYS A 170 -7.76 -7.98 1.16
C CYS A 170 -9.25 -7.60 1.04
N HIS A 171 -9.49 -6.31 0.82
CA HIS A 171 -10.73 -5.69 0.39
C HIS A 171 -11.75 -5.59 1.51
N VAL A 172 -11.52 -4.63 2.41
CA VAL A 172 -12.42 -4.42 3.54
C VAL A 172 -13.67 -3.61 3.11
N GLY A 173 -13.53 -2.72 2.13
CA GLY A 173 -14.55 -1.72 1.79
C GLY A 173 -14.88 -0.85 3.01
N GLY A 174 -16.17 -0.70 3.32
CA GLY A 174 -16.59 -0.17 4.62
C GLY A 174 -17.01 1.30 4.62
N ASP A 175 -17.31 1.88 3.46
CA ASP A 175 -17.83 3.23 3.36
C ASP A 175 -19.32 3.29 3.72
N ILE A 176 -19.81 4.44 4.21
CA ILE A 176 -21.15 4.59 4.78
C ILE A 176 -21.79 5.91 4.32
N ASP A 177 -23.02 5.87 3.81
CA ASP A 177 -23.82 7.08 3.56
C ASP A 177 -25.32 6.78 3.75
N PHE A 178 -26.13 7.83 3.82
CA PHE A 178 -27.57 7.77 4.03
C PHE A 178 -28.35 8.33 2.83
N ASP A 179 -29.45 7.66 2.50
CA ASP A 179 -30.48 8.28 1.64
C ASP A 179 -31.32 9.32 2.41
N ALA A 180 -32.15 10.06 1.67
CA ALA A 180 -33.05 11.06 2.23
C ALA A 180 -34.16 10.47 3.13
N GLN A 181 -34.37 9.15 3.13
CA GLN A 181 -35.29 8.46 4.04
C GLN A 181 -34.58 7.96 5.29
N GLY A 182 -33.27 8.20 5.41
CA GLY A 182 -32.41 7.77 6.49
C GLY A 182 -32.18 6.26 6.53
N ASN A 183 -32.23 5.57 5.38
CA ASN A 183 -31.66 4.23 5.28
C ASN A 183 -30.13 4.37 5.17
N LEU A 184 -29.41 3.56 5.93
CA LEU A 184 -27.96 3.45 5.89
C LEU A 184 -27.57 2.49 4.77
N TYR A 185 -26.69 2.95 3.91
CA TYR A 185 -25.97 2.14 2.93
C TYR A 185 -24.56 1.88 3.45
N MET A 186 -24.01 0.69 3.17
CA MET A 186 -22.63 0.36 3.53
C MET A 186 -22.01 -0.56 2.49
N THR A 187 -20.80 -0.25 2.03
CA THR A 187 -20.04 -1.17 1.18
C THR A 187 -19.27 -2.19 2.02
N THR A 188 -19.09 -3.39 1.48
CA THR A 188 -18.23 -4.42 2.06
C THR A 188 -17.43 -5.05 0.92
N GLY A 189 -16.11 -5.13 1.07
CA GLY A 189 -15.29 -5.85 0.10
C GLY A 189 -15.37 -7.36 0.29
N ASP A 190 -14.78 -8.08 -0.66
CA ASP A 190 -14.97 -9.52 -0.82
C ASP A 190 -14.13 -10.38 0.12
N ASP A 191 -13.21 -9.79 0.89
CA ASP A 191 -12.35 -10.48 1.85
C ASP A 191 -11.60 -11.64 1.16
N THR A 192 -11.15 -11.41 -0.06
CA THR A 192 -10.56 -12.45 -0.91
C THR A 192 -9.24 -11.99 -1.49
N GLN A 193 -8.23 -12.84 -1.32
CA GLN A 193 -6.91 -12.66 -1.86
C GLN A 193 -6.93 -13.01 -3.37
N PRO A 194 -6.50 -12.10 -4.26
CA PRO A 194 -6.57 -12.30 -5.71
C PRO A 194 -5.36 -13.04 -6.30
N TRP A 195 -4.22 -13.02 -5.63
CA TRP A 195 -2.92 -13.36 -6.21
C TRP A 195 -2.66 -14.85 -6.45
N SER A 196 -3.31 -15.76 -5.71
CA SER A 196 -3.31 -17.20 -6.02
C SER A 196 -3.83 -17.49 -7.44
N SER A 197 -4.60 -16.56 -8.00
CA SER A 197 -5.16 -16.59 -9.35
C SER A 197 -4.35 -15.83 -10.40
N SER A 198 -3.12 -15.40 -10.08
CA SER A 198 -2.31 -14.55 -10.97
C SER A 198 -3.02 -13.23 -11.32
N GLY A 199 -3.78 -12.69 -10.36
CA GLY A 199 -4.53 -11.45 -10.48
C GLY A 199 -5.84 -11.54 -11.27
N TYR A 200 -6.26 -12.71 -11.76
CA TYR A 200 -7.56 -12.88 -12.41
C TYR A 200 -8.66 -13.12 -11.35
N THR A 201 -9.75 -13.80 -11.72
CA THR A 201 -10.80 -14.20 -10.78
C THR A 201 -10.29 -15.25 -9.77
N PRO A 202 -10.35 -14.98 -8.44
CA PRO A 202 -9.99 -15.94 -7.41
C PRO A 202 -11.14 -16.91 -7.14
N ILE A 203 -10.98 -18.15 -7.60
CA ILE A 203 -11.96 -19.25 -7.47
C ILE A 203 -11.26 -20.59 -7.13
N ASP A 204 -10.19 -20.54 -6.32
CA ASP A 204 -9.42 -21.74 -5.98
C ASP A 204 -10.13 -22.57 -4.91
N GLU A 205 -10.72 -23.69 -5.34
CA GLU A 205 -11.50 -24.59 -4.51
C GLU A 205 -10.71 -25.82 -4.04
N ARG A 206 -9.38 -25.83 -4.22
CA ARG A 206 -8.56 -27.00 -3.92
C ARG A 206 -8.62 -27.37 -2.42
N PRO A 207 -8.79 -28.67 -2.08
CA PRO A 207 -8.75 -29.11 -0.70
C PRO A 207 -7.41 -28.75 -0.01
N GLY A 208 -7.49 -28.18 1.20
CA GLY A 208 -6.32 -27.84 2.01
C GLY A 208 -5.67 -26.49 1.69
N PHE A 209 -6.26 -25.69 0.79
CA PHE A 209 -5.90 -24.29 0.55
C PHE A 209 -6.81 -23.36 1.36
N SER A 210 -6.32 -22.16 1.66
CA SER A 210 -7.10 -21.14 2.39
C SER A 210 -8.40 -20.81 1.64
N TRP A 211 -9.48 -20.60 2.39
CA TRP A 211 -10.77 -20.19 1.84
C TRP A 211 -10.70 -18.80 1.20
N ASP A 212 -9.73 -17.99 1.58
CA ASP A 212 -9.53 -16.62 1.09
C ASP A 212 -9.11 -16.56 -0.38
N PHE A 213 -8.92 -17.69 -1.05
CA PHE A 213 -8.65 -17.76 -2.49
C PHE A 213 -9.93 -17.98 -3.34
N ASP A 214 -11.10 -17.97 -2.73
CA ASP A 214 -12.39 -18.26 -3.37
C ASP A 214 -13.42 -17.13 -3.15
N ALA A 215 -13.47 -16.14 -4.05
CA ALA A 215 -14.44 -15.04 -3.99
C ALA A 215 -15.90 -15.50 -4.20
N GLN A 216 -16.13 -16.74 -4.62
CA GLN A 216 -17.48 -17.26 -4.78
C GLN A 216 -18.16 -17.47 -3.43
N ARG A 217 -17.40 -17.73 -2.37
CA ARG A 217 -17.90 -17.88 -1.00
C ARG A 217 -18.45 -16.58 -0.43
N THR A 218 -18.02 -15.44 -0.97
CA THR A 218 -18.34 -14.08 -0.53
C THR A 218 -19.16 -13.34 -1.58
N SER A 219 -18.54 -12.70 -2.58
CA SER A 219 -19.20 -11.83 -3.57
C SER A 219 -20.32 -12.52 -4.33
N GLY A 220 -20.07 -13.75 -4.77
CA GLY A 220 -21.04 -14.61 -5.45
C GLY A 220 -22.07 -15.29 -4.53
N ASN A 221 -21.91 -15.20 -3.21
CA ASN A 221 -22.78 -15.87 -2.24
C ASN A 221 -23.91 -14.94 -1.79
N THR A 222 -25.15 -15.36 -2.04
CA THR A 222 -26.36 -14.60 -1.65
C THR A 222 -26.63 -14.63 -0.15
N ASN A 223 -25.96 -15.53 0.58
CA ASN A 223 -26.10 -15.70 2.03
C ASN A 223 -24.89 -15.15 2.84
N ASP A 224 -23.99 -14.41 2.19
CA ASP A 224 -22.84 -13.73 2.80
C ASP A 224 -22.98 -12.21 2.66
N LEU A 225 -22.38 -11.44 3.57
CA LEU A 225 -22.43 -9.98 3.56
C LEU A 225 -21.20 -9.32 2.93
N ARG A 226 -20.16 -10.06 2.58
CA ARG A 226 -18.93 -9.57 1.94
C ARG A 226 -19.08 -9.46 0.42
N GLY A 227 -18.43 -8.47 -0.19
CA GLY A 227 -18.55 -8.15 -1.62
C GLY A 227 -19.92 -7.60 -1.99
N LYS A 228 -20.48 -6.72 -1.16
CA LYS A 228 -21.87 -6.23 -1.23
C LYS A 228 -21.98 -4.71 -1.08
N LEU A 229 -23.12 -4.19 -1.54
CA LEU A 229 -23.71 -2.95 -1.05
C LEU A 229 -24.91 -3.31 -0.18
N LEU A 230 -24.79 -3.05 1.11
CA LEU A 230 -25.82 -3.33 2.12
C LEU A 230 -26.73 -2.12 2.30
N ARG A 231 -27.99 -2.35 2.67
CA ARG A 231 -28.97 -1.30 2.95
C ARG A 231 -29.87 -1.71 4.12
N ILE A 232 -29.80 -0.96 5.22
CA ILE A 232 -30.56 -1.19 6.45
C ILE A 232 -31.20 0.11 6.95
N LYS A 233 -32.15 0.01 7.88
CA LYS A 233 -32.70 1.17 8.59
C LYS A 233 -32.38 1.09 10.08
N PRO A 234 -31.34 1.79 10.55
CA PRO A 234 -30.97 1.82 11.97
C PRO A 234 -32.13 2.19 12.88
N GLN A 235 -32.18 1.60 14.08
CA GLN A 235 -33.15 1.91 15.12
C GLN A 235 -32.45 2.54 16.35
N PRO A 236 -33.17 3.34 17.15
CA PRO A 236 -32.61 3.99 18.33
C PRO A 236 -32.00 3.06 19.39
N ASP A 237 -32.45 1.82 19.46
CA ASP A 237 -31.98 0.82 20.44
C ASP A 237 -30.70 0.09 20.01
N GLY A 238 -30.22 0.32 18.78
CA GLY A 238 -29.07 -0.38 18.21
C GLY A 238 -29.43 -1.55 17.30
N THR A 239 -30.71 -1.87 17.15
CA THR A 239 -31.16 -2.82 16.13
C THR A 239 -31.30 -2.12 14.76
N TYR A 240 -31.72 -2.85 13.74
CA TYR A 240 -32.08 -2.29 12.45
C TYR A 240 -33.29 -3.04 11.88
N THR A 241 -33.99 -2.39 10.94
CA THR A 241 -35.01 -3.03 10.11
C THR A 241 -34.53 -3.13 8.67
N ILE A 242 -35.16 -4.01 7.87
CA ILE A 242 -34.86 -4.17 6.45
C ILE A 242 -35.81 -3.28 5.63
N PRO A 243 -35.28 -2.30 4.87
CA PRO A 243 -36.07 -1.53 3.93
C PRO A 243 -36.65 -2.40 2.80
N SER A 244 -37.84 -2.06 2.32
CA SER A 244 -38.40 -2.71 1.13
C SER A 244 -37.59 -2.39 -0.13
N GLY A 245 -37.43 -3.35 -1.04
CA GLY A 245 -36.73 -3.14 -2.30
C GLY A 245 -35.23 -3.43 -2.27
N ASN A 246 -34.76 -4.13 -1.23
CA ASN A 246 -33.49 -4.87 -1.28
C ASN A 246 -33.58 -6.05 -2.25
N LEU A 247 -32.43 -6.58 -2.67
CA LEU A 247 -32.34 -7.64 -3.69
C LEU A 247 -33.10 -8.90 -3.29
N PHE A 248 -33.08 -9.23 -1.99
CA PHE A 248 -33.78 -10.37 -1.44
C PHE A 248 -34.80 -9.94 -0.38
N ALA A 249 -36.01 -10.48 -0.48
CA ALA A 249 -37.05 -10.20 0.51
C ALA A 249 -36.74 -10.88 1.84
N PRO A 250 -37.07 -10.26 3.00
CA PRO A 250 -36.94 -10.90 4.31
C PRO A 250 -37.59 -12.30 4.35
N GLY A 251 -36.86 -13.28 4.89
CA GLY A 251 -37.30 -14.68 4.99
C GLY A 251 -37.06 -15.54 3.74
N THR A 252 -36.48 -14.97 2.67
CA THR A 252 -36.08 -15.75 1.50
C THR A 252 -34.94 -16.71 1.88
N ALA A 253 -35.17 -18.01 1.71
CA ALA A 253 -34.20 -19.03 2.12
C ALA A 253 -32.86 -18.88 1.38
N LYS A 254 -31.75 -19.12 2.09
CA LYS A 254 -30.37 -19.02 1.58
C LYS A 254 -29.99 -17.63 1.05
N THR A 255 -30.58 -16.58 1.61
CA THR A 255 -30.26 -15.20 1.24
C THR A 255 -30.19 -14.29 2.45
N ARG A 256 -29.42 -13.20 2.34
CA ARG A 256 -29.37 -12.11 3.31
C ARG A 256 -30.22 -10.93 2.84
N PRO A 257 -31.29 -10.55 3.58
CA PRO A 257 -32.17 -9.46 3.19
C PRO A 257 -31.53 -8.06 3.31
N GLU A 258 -30.36 -7.94 3.93
CA GLU A 258 -29.56 -6.71 4.00
C GLU A 258 -28.97 -6.30 2.65
N ILE A 259 -28.83 -7.25 1.71
CA ILE A 259 -28.18 -7.04 0.42
C ILE A 259 -29.05 -6.18 -0.49
N TYR A 260 -28.58 -4.98 -0.84
CA TYR A 260 -29.18 -4.15 -1.88
C TYR A 260 -28.57 -4.45 -3.24
N ALA A 261 -27.24 -4.55 -3.31
CA ALA A 261 -26.54 -5.06 -4.49
C ALA A 261 -25.40 -6.00 -4.07
N MET A 262 -25.04 -6.92 -4.97
CA MET A 262 -24.00 -7.94 -4.74
C MET A 262 -23.07 -8.06 -5.92
N GLY A 263 -22.00 -8.85 -5.77
CA GLY A 263 -21.08 -9.16 -6.85
C GLY A 263 -20.06 -8.05 -7.09
N PHE A 264 -19.53 -7.48 -6.00
CA PHE A 264 -18.42 -6.53 -6.03
C PHE A 264 -17.14 -7.19 -5.51
N ARG A 265 -15.98 -6.69 -5.93
CA ARG A 265 -14.66 -7.11 -5.41
C ARG A 265 -14.27 -6.23 -4.25
N ASN A 266 -13.93 -4.97 -4.54
CA ASN A 266 -13.59 -3.97 -3.54
C ASN A 266 -14.35 -2.65 -3.82
N PRO A 267 -15.64 -2.57 -3.43
CA PRO A 267 -16.43 -1.34 -3.52
C PRO A 267 -15.98 -0.35 -2.44
N PHE A 268 -14.87 0.34 -2.67
CA PHE A 268 -14.12 1.00 -1.60
C PHE A 268 -14.73 2.34 -1.15
N ARG A 269 -15.17 3.19 -2.08
CA ARG A 269 -15.91 4.44 -1.80
C ARG A 269 -17.24 4.48 -2.51
N MET A 270 -18.23 5.08 -1.87
CA MET A 270 -19.56 5.26 -2.43
C MET A 270 -20.21 6.58 -2.00
N SER A 271 -21.25 6.99 -2.71
CA SER A 271 -22.13 8.06 -2.25
C SER A 271 -23.58 7.78 -2.63
N VAL A 272 -24.50 8.27 -1.81
CA VAL A 272 -25.93 8.23 -2.10
C VAL A 272 -26.37 9.62 -2.54
N ASP A 273 -26.83 9.73 -3.79
CA ASP A 273 -27.48 10.95 -4.25
C ASP A 273 -28.84 11.08 -3.57
N LYS A 274 -28.89 11.89 -2.51
CA LYS A 274 -30.08 12.10 -1.66
C LYS A 274 -31.29 12.63 -2.46
N THR A 275 -31.07 13.30 -3.59
CA THR A 275 -32.16 13.81 -4.44
C THR A 275 -32.83 12.70 -5.23
N THR A 276 -32.07 11.72 -5.72
CA THR A 276 -32.56 10.69 -6.64
C THR A 276 -32.64 9.30 -6.04
N GLY A 277 -31.95 9.04 -4.93
CA GLY A 277 -31.78 7.72 -4.31
C GLY A 277 -30.79 6.81 -5.03
N VAL A 278 -30.08 7.31 -6.06
CA VAL A 278 -29.08 6.55 -6.81
C VAL A 278 -27.80 6.44 -5.99
N VAL A 279 -27.19 5.25 -5.95
CA VAL A 279 -25.91 5.02 -5.28
C VAL A 279 -24.81 4.95 -6.33
N TYR A 280 -23.75 5.74 -6.15
CA TYR A 280 -22.54 5.67 -6.96
C TYR A 280 -21.47 4.92 -6.18
N VAL A 281 -20.74 4.01 -6.81
CA VAL A 281 -19.71 3.19 -6.14
C VAL A 281 -18.46 3.15 -7.02
N GLY A 282 -17.29 3.34 -6.42
CA GLY A 282 -16.00 3.03 -7.03
C GLY A 282 -15.61 1.61 -6.64
N ASN A 283 -15.50 0.72 -7.62
CA ASN A 283 -15.20 -0.70 -7.39
C ASN A 283 -13.88 -1.06 -8.08
N TYR A 284 -12.93 -1.59 -7.30
CA TYR A 284 -11.66 -2.03 -7.87
C TYR A 284 -11.86 -3.34 -8.65
N ALA A 285 -11.15 -3.45 -9.76
CA ALA A 285 -11.19 -4.63 -10.63
C ALA A 285 -10.23 -5.73 -10.19
N ALA A 286 -10.19 -6.82 -10.94
CA ALA A 286 -9.11 -7.81 -10.84
C ALA A 286 -7.73 -7.16 -11.06
N ASP A 287 -6.67 -7.73 -10.49
CA ASP A 287 -5.33 -7.15 -10.52
C ASP A 287 -4.56 -7.44 -11.83
N SER A 288 -5.03 -8.38 -12.65
CA SER A 288 -4.35 -8.70 -13.90
C SER A 288 -4.68 -7.67 -14.98
N ASP A 289 -3.71 -6.89 -15.44
CA ASP A 289 -3.92 -5.89 -16.49
C ASP A 289 -3.90 -6.46 -17.93
N ILE A 290 -3.60 -7.75 -18.07
CA ILE A 290 -3.44 -8.41 -19.37
C ILE A 290 -4.63 -9.31 -19.63
N ALA A 291 -5.23 -9.18 -20.81
CA ALA A 291 -6.25 -10.13 -21.24
C ALA A 291 -5.60 -11.47 -21.65
N ASP A 292 -6.14 -12.58 -21.14
CA ASP A 292 -5.77 -13.94 -21.54
C ASP A 292 -7.04 -14.69 -22.02
N PRO A 293 -7.09 -15.15 -23.28
CA PRO A 293 -8.22 -15.92 -23.80
C PRO A 293 -8.63 -17.16 -22.98
N ASN A 294 -7.70 -17.70 -22.18
CA ASN A 294 -7.92 -18.84 -21.30
C ASN A 294 -8.28 -18.43 -19.86
N ARG A 295 -8.10 -17.18 -19.44
CA ARG A 295 -8.47 -16.74 -18.08
C ARG A 295 -9.64 -15.77 -18.09
N GLY A 296 -9.58 -14.73 -18.92
CA GLY A 296 -10.57 -13.66 -19.01
C GLY A 296 -9.95 -12.36 -19.54
N GLU A 297 -10.73 -11.28 -19.52
CA GLU A 297 -10.18 -9.94 -19.76
C GLU A 297 -9.32 -9.49 -18.59
N GLY A 298 -8.39 -8.55 -18.83
CA GLY A 298 -7.69 -7.85 -17.77
C GLY A 298 -8.65 -6.96 -16.96
N GLY A 299 -8.29 -6.63 -15.72
CA GLY A 299 -9.06 -5.83 -14.79
C GLY A 299 -9.45 -4.48 -15.40
N ARG A 300 -10.73 -4.13 -15.29
CA ARG A 300 -11.23 -2.80 -15.65
C ARG A 300 -11.83 -2.14 -14.44
N GLN A 301 -11.22 -1.07 -13.96
CA GLN A 301 -11.71 -0.30 -12.82
C GLN A 301 -13.12 0.23 -13.11
N GLU A 302 -13.98 0.28 -12.10
CA GLU A 302 -15.39 0.53 -12.31
C GLU A 302 -15.90 1.72 -11.50
N PHE A 303 -16.67 2.58 -12.17
CA PHE A 303 -17.67 3.39 -11.50
C PHE A 303 -19.04 2.80 -11.78
N GLU A 304 -19.80 2.58 -10.72
CA GLU A 304 -21.12 2.01 -10.75
C GLU A 304 -22.18 3.06 -10.46
N ARG A 305 -23.34 2.93 -11.11
CA ARG A 305 -24.50 3.80 -10.92
C ARG A 305 -25.74 2.95 -10.64
N ILE A 306 -25.96 2.67 -9.37
CA ILE A 306 -26.93 1.70 -8.88
C ILE A 306 -28.28 2.41 -8.66
N THR A 307 -29.15 2.30 -9.67
CA THR A 307 -30.52 2.85 -9.65
C THR A 307 -31.55 1.90 -9.03
N GLY A 308 -31.14 0.67 -8.69
CA GLY A 308 -32.01 -0.38 -8.14
C GLY A 308 -31.20 -1.65 -7.81
N PRO A 309 -31.76 -2.58 -7.02
CA PRO A 309 -31.05 -3.75 -6.54
C PRO A 309 -30.57 -4.65 -7.69
N GLY A 310 -29.43 -5.32 -7.54
CA GLY A 310 -28.86 -6.16 -8.60
C GLY A 310 -27.59 -6.92 -8.25
N ASN A 311 -27.16 -7.77 -9.17
CA ASN A 311 -25.86 -8.44 -9.15
C ASN A 311 -24.92 -7.74 -10.14
N HIS A 312 -23.71 -7.39 -9.72
CA HIS A 312 -22.68 -6.68 -10.50
C HIS A 312 -21.57 -7.61 -11.00
N GLY A 313 -21.74 -8.93 -10.82
CA GLY A 313 -21.07 -9.94 -11.63
C GLY A 313 -19.87 -10.61 -10.98
N TRP A 314 -19.09 -9.92 -10.14
CA TRP A 314 -17.89 -10.50 -9.52
C TRP A 314 -18.25 -11.71 -8.64
N PRO A 315 -17.50 -12.84 -8.70
CA PRO A 315 -16.24 -13.04 -9.43
C PRO A 315 -16.40 -13.59 -10.86
N TYR A 316 -17.61 -13.82 -11.33
CA TYR A 316 -17.86 -14.50 -12.61
C TYR A 316 -17.70 -13.58 -13.83
N CYS A 317 -18.05 -12.31 -13.66
CA CYS A 317 -18.09 -11.31 -14.71
C CYS A 317 -17.60 -9.96 -14.16
N GLN A 318 -17.03 -9.14 -15.02
CA GLN A 318 -16.61 -7.77 -14.69
C GLN A 318 -16.90 -6.78 -15.82
N GLY A 319 -16.77 -5.50 -15.54
CA GLY A 319 -16.92 -4.39 -16.46
C GLY A 319 -18.25 -4.42 -17.18
N TYR A 320 -18.22 -4.42 -18.50
CA TYR A 320 -19.43 -4.51 -19.33
C TYR A 320 -19.95 -5.95 -19.47
N ASN A 321 -20.02 -6.70 -18.37
CA ASN A 321 -20.36 -8.13 -18.30
C ASN A 321 -19.43 -9.04 -19.11
N SER A 322 -18.12 -8.76 -19.09
CA SER A 322 -17.11 -9.64 -19.65
C SER A 322 -16.92 -10.87 -18.76
N PRO A 323 -17.15 -12.11 -19.26
CA PRO A 323 -17.03 -13.31 -18.45
C PRO A 323 -15.60 -13.82 -18.33
N TYR A 324 -15.25 -14.29 -17.14
CA TYR A 324 -14.06 -15.11 -16.90
C TYR A 324 -14.29 -16.57 -17.32
N ASN A 325 -13.20 -17.31 -17.42
CA ASN A 325 -13.22 -18.77 -17.56
C ASN A 325 -13.32 -19.44 -16.18
N ASP A 326 -14.06 -20.54 -16.12
CA ASP A 326 -14.06 -21.46 -14.98
C ASP A 326 -12.72 -22.21 -14.94
N PHE A 327 -11.74 -21.65 -14.24
CA PHE A 327 -10.35 -22.14 -14.24
C PHE A 327 -10.13 -23.17 -13.14
N ASP A 328 -9.62 -24.35 -13.52
CA ASP A 328 -9.26 -25.41 -12.58
C ASP A 328 -7.80 -25.24 -12.11
N PHE A 329 -7.64 -24.84 -10.85
CA PHE A 329 -6.35 -24.60 -10.19
C PHE A 329 -5.57 -25.88 -9.85
N ALA A 330 -6.22 -27.05 -9.86
CA ALA A 330 -5.54 -28.33 -9.65
C ALA A 330 -4.84 -28.79 -10.92
N THR A 331 -5.46 -28.56 -12.08
CA THR A 331 -4.94 -28.98 -13.38
C THR A 331 -4.28 -27.85 -14.16
N ASN A 332 -4.46 -26.60 -13.73
CA ASN A 332 -4.11 -25.37 -14.46
C ASN A 332 -4.72 -25.35 -15.87
N THR A 333 -5.99 -25.74 -15.99
CA THR A 333 -6.70 -25.76 -17.26
C THR A 333 -8.00 -24.95 -17.19
N SER A 334 -8.34 -24.33 -18.31
CA SER A 334 -9.52 -23.47 -18.40
C SER A 334 -10.73 -24.23 -18.91
N GLY A 335 -11.81 -24.18 -18.14
CA GLY A 335 -13.14 -24.60 -18.56
C GLY A 335 -13.85 -23.54 -19.42
N PRO A 336 -15.16 -23.75 -19.66
CA PRO A 336 -16.01 -22.79 -20.33
C PRO A 336 -16.05 -21.42 -19.63
N LYS A 337 -16.40 -20.38 -20.38
CA LYS A 337 -16.68 -19.06 -19.81
C LYS A 337 -17.97 -19.08 -18.99
N PHE A 338 -18.01 -18.29 -17.92
CA PHE A 338 -19.22 -18.12 -17.12
C PHE A 338 -20.35 -17.47 -17.92
N ASN A 339 -21.59 -17.78 -17.54
CA ASN A 339 -22.77 -17.16 -18.13
C ASN A 339 -23.22 -15.95 -17.31
N CYS A 340 -22.85 -14.74 -17.72
CA CYS A 340 -23.23 -13.51 -17.00
C CYS A 340 -24.75 -13.29 -16.91
N ALA A 341 -25.55 -13.87 -17.81
CA ALA A 341 -27.01 -13.75 -17.75
C ALA A 341 -27.66 -14.67 -16.69
N ALA A 342 -26.94 -15.69 -16.22
CA ALA A 342 -27.36 -16.57 -15.13
C ALA A 342 -26.13 -17.25 -14.51
N PRO A 343 -25.31 -16.52 -13.72
CA PRO A 343 -24.11 -17.09 -13.13
C PRO A 343 -24.47 -18.23 -12.18
N VAL A 344 -23.57 -19.21 -12.08
CA VAL A 344 -23.76 -20.40 -11.24
C VAL A 344 -22.64 -20.46 -10.22
N ASN A 345 -22.99 -20.45 -8.94
CA ASN A 345 -22.06 -20.56 -7.84
C ASN A 345 -22.02 -22.02 -7.34
N ASN A 346 -21.01 -22.75 -7.83
CA ASN A 346 -20.76 -24.14 -7.49
C ASN A 346 -19.69 -24.32 -6.41
N SER A 347 -19.19 -23.22 -5.82
CA SER A 347 -18.16 -23.31 -4.80
C SER A 347 -18.57 -24.25 -3.66
N PRO A 348 -17.64 -25.10 -3.17
CA PRO A 348 -17.89 -25.96 -2.03
C PRO A 348 -18.18 -25.15 -0.75
N HIS A 349 -17.83 -23.86 -0.73
CA HIS A 349 -18.05 -22.94 0.38
C HIS A 349 -19.33 -22.09 0.20
N ASN A 350 -20.09 -22.28 -0.87
CA ASN A 350 -21.34 -21.55 -1.10
C ASN A 350 -22.45 -21.99 -0.13
N THR A 351 -22.92 -21.06 0.70
CA THR A 351 -24.07 -21.28 1.59
C THR A 351 -25.38 -20.66 1.05
N GLY A 352 -25.30 -19.97 -0.08
CA GLY A 352 -26.39 -19.24 -0.73
C GLY A 352 -27.11 -20.01 -1.83
N LEU A 353 -27.71 -19.25 -2.74
CA LEU A 353 -28.30 -19.76 -3.97
C LEU A 353 -27.21 -20.24 -4.92
N THR A 354 -27.49 -21.32 -5.64
CA THR A 354 -26.59 -21.83 -6.69
C THR A 354 -26.77 -21.05 -7.99
N THR A 355 -28.00 -20.71 -8.36
CA THR A 355 -28.27 -19.87 -9.54
C THR A 355 -28.44 -18.43 -9.09
N LEU A 356 -27.59 -17.55 -9.61
CA LEU A 356 -27.55 -16.14 -9.22
C LEU A 356 -28.40 -15.26 -10.15
N PRO A 357 -28.84 -14.07 -9.69
CA PRO A 357 -29.39 -13.07 -10.58
C PRO A 357 -28.41 -12.70 -11.70
N ALA A 358 -28.94 -12.32 -12.86
CA ALA A 358 -28.13 -11.84 -13.98
C ALA A 358 -27.21 -10.69 -13.57
N ALA A 359 -25.95 -10.74 -14.02
CA ALA A 359 -24.99 -9.68 -13.84
C ALA A 359 -25.41 -8.43 -14.63
N LYS A 360 -25.25 -7.27 -14.01
CA LYS A 360 -25.44 -5.95 -14.61
C LYS A 360 -24.08 -5.39 -15.02
N PRO A 361 -23.99 -4.76 -16.20
CA PRO A 361 -22.75 -4.13 -16.62
C PRO A 361 -22.47 -2.89 -15.77
N ALA A 362 -21.20 -2.58 -15.59
CA ALA A 362 -20.73 -1.35 -14.99
C ALA A 362 -21.27 -0.12 -15.73
N TRP A 363 -21.47 0.98 -15.01
CA TRP A 363 -21.83 2.26 -15.63
C TRP A 363 -20.66 2.81 -16.46
N ILE A 364 -19.45 2.75 -15.92
CA ILE A 364 -18.20 3.04 -16.60
C ILE A 364 -17.18 1.99 -16.16
N ALA A 365 -16.56 1.30 -17.12
CA ALA A 365 -15.38 0.49 -16.90
C ALA A 365 -14.20 1.08 -17.68
N TYR A 366 -13.03 1.15 -17.06
CA TYR A 366 -11.83 1.76 -17.65
C TYR A 366 -10.54 1.00 -17.34
N ASP A 367 -9.64 0.95 -18.33
CA ASP A 367 -8.32 0.31 -18.31
C ASP A 367 -7.44 0.92 -19.40
N GLY A 368 -6.10 0.78 -19.30
CA GLY A 368 -5.19 1.02 -20.42
C GLY A 368 -5.30 2.38 -21.14
N GLY A 369 -5.79 3.43 -20.46
CA GLY A 369 -6.03 4.73 -21.09
C GLY A 369 -7.34 4.84 -21.86
N ALA A 370 -8.32 3.97 -21.60
CA ALA A 370 -9.65 3.98 -22.22
C ALA A 370 -10.76 3.99 -21.14
N PRO A 371 -11.71 4.94 -21.16
CA PRO A 371 -11.72 6.11 -22.02
C PRO A 371 -10.54 7.03 -21.68
N SER A 372 -9.96 7.69 -22.68
CA SER A 372 -8.72 8.47 -22.52
C SER A 372 -8.83 9.61 -21.51
N GLN A 373 -10.05 10.05 -21.24
CA GLN A 373 -10.32 11.03 -20.21
C GLN A 373 -10.06 10.50 -18.79
N LEU A 374 -10.07 9.19 -18.53
CA LEU A 374 -9.86 8.58 -17.20
C LEU A 374 -8.43 8.08 -16.96
N GLY A 375 -7.64 7.88 -18.02
CA GLY A 375 -6.27 7.39 -17.91
C GLY A 375 -6.20 5.89 -17.64
N SER A 376 -5.14 5.44 -16.97
CA SER A 376 -4.83 4.01 -16.75
C SER A 376 -4.70 3.63 -15.27
N GLY A 377 -5.21 4.46 -14.36
CA GLY A 377 -5.08 4.24 -12.92
C GLY A 377 -5.95 3.10 -12.38
N GLY A 378 -5.60 2.64 -11.17
CA GLY A 378 -6.10 1.43 -10.54
C GLY A 378 -7.00 1.62 -9.31
N GLY A 379 -7.41 2.85 -8.95
CA GLY A 379 -8.11 3.13 -7.69
C GLY A 379 -9.31 4.07 -7.80
N PRO A 380 -10.47 3.60 -8.32
CA PRO A 380 -11.68 4.42 -8.45
C PRO A 380 -12.27 4.80 -7.09
N MET A 381 -12.50 6.10 -6.86
CA MET A 381 -13.08 6.65 -5.63
C MET A 381 -14.38 7.40 -5.95
N ALA A 382 -15.55 6.84 -5.61
CA ALA A 382 -16.81 7.53 -5.86
C ALA A 382 -17.04 8.65 -4.82
N GLY A 383 -17.27 9.87 -5.31
CA GLY A 383 -17.64 11.04 -4.50
C GLY A 383 -19.11 11.42 -4.68
N PRO A 384 -19.53 12.60 -4.22
CA PRO A 384 -20.93 13.00 -4.22
C PRO A 384 -21.44 13.44 -5.60
N VAL A 385 -22.77 13.52 -5.74
CA VAL A 385 -23.43 14.31 -6.80
C VAL A 385 -23.77 15.69 -6.25
N TYR A 386 -23.36 16.74 -6.94
CA TYR A 386 -23.70 18.11 -6.54
C TYR A 386 -25.07 18.53 -7.09
N HIS A 387 -25.94 19.04 -6.22
CA HIS A 387 -27.20 19.68 -6.61
C HIS A 387 -27.17 21.15 -6.18
N TYR A 388 -27.28 22.05 -7.15
CA TYR A 388 -27.23 23.48 -6.90
C TYR A 388 -28.55 23.96 -6.29
N ASP A 389 -28.48 24.53 -5.09
CA ASP A 389 -29.60 25.21 -4.47
C ASP A 389 -29.47 26.74 -4.62
N ALA A 390 -30.37 27.33 -5.41
CA ALA A 390 -30.45 28.77 -5.59
C ALA A 390 -30.83 29.53 -4.31
N ALA A 391 -31.59 28.90 -3.40
CA ALA A 391 -32.03 29.47 -2.14
C ALA A 391 -30.95 29.42 -1.04
N LEU A 392 -29.94 28.55 -1.20
CA LEU A 392 -28.81 28.48 -0.28
C LEU A 392 -27.98 29.77 -0.32
N ASN A 393 -28.08 30.58 0.73
CA ASN A 393 -27.30 31.80 0.88
C ASN A 393 -25.89 31.48 1.40
N SER A 394 -25.05 30.97 0.50
CA SER A 394 -23.65 30.63 0.76
C SER A 394 -22.76 31.20 -0.35
N PRO A 395 -21.75 32.02 -0.01
CA PRO A 395 -20.79 32.52 -1.00
C PRO A 395 -19.75 31.44 -1.39
N THR A 396 -19.68 30.33 -0.66
CA THR A 396 -18.72 29.25 -0.89
C THR A 396 -19.30 28.10 -1.71
N LYS A 397 -20.62 28.09 -1.96
CA LYS A 397 -21.27 27.02 -2.73
C LYS A 397 -20.73 26.95 -4.15
N LEU A 398 -20.55 25.75 -4.67
CA LEU A 398 -20.08 25.56 -6.05
C LEU A 398 -21.03 26.22 -7.07
N PRO A 399 -20.54 26.62 -8.24
CA PRO A 399 -21.37 27.28 -9.25
C PRO A 399 -22.44 26.34 -9.81
N GLN A 400 -23.54 26.93 -10.30
CA GLN A 400 -24.64 26.17 -10.93
C GLN A 400 -24.18 25.28 -12.10
N SER A 401 -23.05 25.60 -12.74
CA SER A 401 -22.48 24.78 -13.81
C SER A 401 -22.05 23.38 -13.38
N TYR A 402 -21.99 23.08 -12.07
CA TYR A 402 -21.74 21.75 -11.52
C TYR A 402 -23.01 20.99 -11.12
N ASP A 403 -24.19 21.60 -11.26
CA ASP A 403 -25.46 20.97 -10.91
C ASP A 403 -25.66 19.64 -11.65
N GLY A 404 -26.06 18.60 -10.90
CA GLY A 404 -26.27 17.23 -11.38
C GLY A 404 -25.00 16.45 -11.74
N LYS A 405 -23.80 16.97 -11.47
CA LYS A 405 -22.54 16.26 -11.79
C LYS A 405 -22.08 15.38 -10.63
N PHE A 406 -21.69 14.14 -10.98
CA PHE A 406 -21.00 13.20 -10.10
C PHE A 406 -19.51 13.55 -10.04
N PHE A 407 -18.95 13.60 -8.84
CA PHE A 407 -17.52 13.76 -8.60
C PHE A 407 -16.86 12.39 -8.49
N ALA A 408 -16.02 12.07 -9.47
CA ALA A 408 -15.21 10.87 -9.50
C ALA A 408 -13.78 11.22 -9.09
N GLY A 409 -13.21 10.50 -8.13
CA GLY A 409 -11.80 10.58 -7.76
C GLY A 409 -11.05 9.35 -8.25
N GLU A 410 -9.73 9.46 -8.36
CA GLU A 410 -8.88 8.31 -8.63
C GLU A 410 -7.59 8.39 -7.82
N PHE A 411 -7.41 7.38 -6.99
CA PHE A 411 -6.37 7.33 -5.97
C PHE A 411 -4.99 7.29 -6.59
N THR A 412 -4.75 6.48 -7.61
CA THR A 412 -3.38 6.22 -8.13
C THR A 412 -2.85 7.27 -9.12
N GLN A 413 -3.72 8.12 -9.69
CA GLN A 413 -3.33 9.18 -10.62
C GLN A 413 -3.66 10.59 -10.10
N ASN A 414 -4.09 10.72 -8.85
CA ASN A 414 -4.27 12.01 -8.16
C ASN A 414 -5.17 12.98 -8.94
N TRP A 415 -6.37 12.55 -9.35
CA TRP A 415 -7.32 13.45 -10.01
C TRP A 415 -8.73 13.37 -9.44
N ILE A 416 -9.44 14.49 -9.57
CA ILE A 416 -10.89 14.58 -9.48
C ILE A 416 -11.43 14.95 -10.86
N LYS A 417 -12.49 14.30 -11.28
CA LYS A 417 -13.23 14.59 -12.52
C LYS A 417 -14.71 14.67 -12.21
N THR A 418 -15.42 15.42 -13.04
CA THR A 418 -16.88 15.49 -12.99
C THR A 418 -17.47 14.71 -14.15
N ILE A 419 -18.52 13.94 -13.87
CA ILE A 419 -19.21 13.10 -14.84
C ILE A 419 -20.69 13.46 -14.82
N THR A 420 -21.26 13.72 -15.99
CA THR A 420 -22.70 13.93 -16.15
C THR A 420 -23.39 12.61 -16.44
N ALA A 421 -24.55 12.35 -15.82
CA ALA A 421 -25.45 11.31 -16.30
C ALA A 421 -26.36 11.93 -17.38
N THR A 422 -26.47 11.29 -18.55
CA THR A 422 -27.38 11.76 -19.59
C THR A 422 -28.83 11.43 -19.23
N GLY A 423 -29.80 11.91 -20.02
CA GLY A 423 -31.23 11.69 -19.75
C GLY A 423 -31.67 10.23 -19.72
N ASP A 424 -30.93 9.31 -20.35
CA ASP A 424 -31.19 7.87 -20.29
C ASP A 424 -30.41 7.15 -19.17
N GLY A 425 -29.58 7.90 -18.41
CA GLY A 425 -28.77 7.39 -17.32
C GLY A 425 -27.37 6.91 -17.72
N SER A 426 -27.01 6.90 -19.00
CA SER A 426 -25.65 6.61 -19.47
C SER A 426 -24.64 7.69 -19.06
N ALA A 427 -23.35 7.33 -19.04
CA ALA A 427 -22.27 8.28 -18.76
C ALA A 427 -22.14 9.30 -19.91
N GLY A 428 -22.18 10.57 -19.57
CA GLY A 428 -22.06 11.71 -20.47
C GLY A 428 -20.65 12.28 -20.49
N THR A 429 -20.56 13.62 -20.44
CA THR A 429 -19.29 14.33 -20.42
C THR A 429 -18.50 14.03 -19.16
N ILE A 430 -17.24 13.61 -19.33
CA ILE A 430 -16.20 13.52 -18.31
C ILE A 430 -15.32 14.76 -18.46
N ALA A 431 -15.26 15.60 -17.42
CA ALA A 431 -14.51 16.85 -17.43
C ALA A 431 -13.54 16.93 -16.25
N ALA A 432 -12.37 17.53 -16.46
CA ALA A 432 -11.42 17.79 -15.39
C ALA A 432 -12.03 18.68 -14.30
N PHE A 433 -11.66 18.40 -13.05
CA PHE A 433 -11.88 19.27 -11.91
C PHE A 433 -10.51 19.72 -11.38
N PRO A 434 -10.34 20.97 -10.95
CA PRO A 434 -9.05 21.44 -10.43
C PRO A 434 -8.73 20.69 -9.13
N TRP A 435 -7.78 19.77 -9.22
CA TRP A 435 -7.17 19.05 -8.10
C TRP A 435 -5.69 18.88 -8.42
N THR A 436 -4.82 19.22 -7.48
CA THR A 436 -3.36 19.20 -7.68
C THR A 436 -2.59 18.55 -6.55
N HIS A 437 -3.29 17.85 -5.66
CA HIS A 437 -2.69 17.22 -4.48
C HIS A 437 -2.45 15.73 -4.71
N THR A 438 -2.38 14.93 -3.64
CA THR A 438 -2.00 13.52 -3.70
C THR A 438 -3.23 12.62 -3.78
N HIS A 439 -3.19 11.45 -3.15
CA HIS A 439 -4.15 10.38 -3.36
C HIS A 439 -5.49 10.70 -2.67
N ILE A 440 -6.55 10.89 -3.46
CA ILE A 440 -7.89 11.19 -2.95
C ILE A 440 -8.41 9.97 -2.21
N MET A 441 -8.72 10.12 -0.92
CA MET A 441 -9.24 9.04 -0.10
C MET A 441 -10.76 9.07 0.01
N ASP A 442 -11.37 10.25 0.25
CA ASP A 442 -12.81 10.39 0.41
C ASP A 442 -13.30 11.81 0.05
N MET A 443 -14.58 11.97 -0.29
CA MET A 443 -15.19 13.23 -0.69
C MET A 443 -16.63 13.36 -0.18
N ALA A 444 -17.02 14.54 0.30
CA ALA A 444 -18.41 14.83 0.65
C ALA A 444 -18.82 16.28 0.38
N MET A 445 -20.11 16.53 0.17
CA MET A 445 -20.65 17.89 0.10
C MET A 445 -20.94 18.41 1.51
N GLY A 446 -20.46 19.62 1.81
CA GLY A 446 -20.85 20.35 3.02
C GLY A 446 -22.23 20.99 2.91
N PRO A 447 -22.88 21.32 4.06
CA PRO A 447 -24.20 21.94 4.09
C PRO A 447 -24.23 23.34 3.43
N GLU A 448 -23.08 23.98 3.27
CA GLU A 448 -22.90 25.25 2.58
C GLU A 448 -22.63 25.12 1.08
N GLY A 449 -22.62 23.90 0.54
CA GLY A 449 -22.48 23.63 -0.89
C GLY A 449 -21.04 23.60 -1.41
N ALA A 450 -20.04 23.50 -0.52
CA ALA A 450 -18.63 23.30 -0.86
C ALA A 450 -18.26 21.81 -0.84
N LEU A 451 -17.30 21.41 -1.68
CA LEU A 451 -16.79 20.03 -1.72
C LEU A 451 -15.68 19.87 -0.67
N TYR A 452 -15.80 18.88 0.20
CA TYR A 452 -14.74 18.48 1.12
C TYR A 452 -14.01 17.27 0.54
N VAL A 453 -12.68 17.30 0.60
CA VAL A 453 -11.82 16.24 0.07
C VAL A 453 -10.82 15.82 1.14
N LEU A 454 -10.80 14.53 1.45
CA LEU A 454 -9.80 13.89 2.31
C LEU A 454 -8.71 13.32 1.42
N ASP A 455 -7.48 13.78 1.65
CA ASP A 455 -6.28 13.37 0.94
C ASP A 455 -5.48 12.41 1.83
N TYR A 456 -5.17 11.23 1.31
CA TYR A 456 -4.41 10.21 2.01
C TYR A 456 -2.97 10.66 2.30
N GLY A 457 -2.40 11.50 1.44
CA GLY A 457 -0.96 11.77 1.41
C GLY A 457 -0.21 10.79 0.51
N ALA A 458 1.13 10.87 0.49
CA ALA A 458 2.01 10.02 -0.33
C ALA A 458 2.73 8.91 0.47
N GLY A 459 2.35 8.74 1.74
CA GLY A 459 2.87 7.70 2.64
C GLY A 459 2.33 6.31 2.32
N TRP A 460 2.92 5.29 2.96
CA TRP A 460 2.58 3.88 2.77
C TRP A 460 1.99 3.32 4.08
N PHE A 461 0.68 3.05 4.12
CA PHE A 461 -0.03 2.49 5.28
C PHE A 461 0.15 3.33 6.55
N ASN A 462 0.25 4.64 6.33
CA ASN A 462 0.34 5.69 7.31
C ASN A 462 0.05 7.03 6.60
N GLY A 463 -0.45 8.02 7.33
CA GLY A 463 -0.42 9.39 6.80
C GLY A 463 0.98 9.98 6.86
N ASP A 464 1.20 11.00 6.04
CA ASP A 464 2.45 11.72 5.91
C ASP A 464 2.21 13.24 5.97
N GLU A 465 3.23 14.04 5.67
CA GLU A 465 3.13 15.50 5.62
C GLU A 465 2.16 16.02 4.55
N ASN A 466 1.77 15.19 3.58
CA ASN A 466 0.85 15.53 2.50
C ASN A 466 -0.60 15.22 2.84
N SER A 467 -0.85 14.22 3.72
CA SER A 467 -2.18 13.90 4.23
C SER A 467 -2.90 15.15 4.70
N ALA A 468 -4.12 15.37 4.23
CA ALA A 468 -4.82 16.64 4.48
C ALA A 468 -6.33 16.53 4.33
N LEU A 469 -7.02 17.50 4.92
CA LEU A 469 -8.43 17.78 4.68
C LEU A 469 -8.54 19.14 3.98
N TYR A 470 -9.17 19.15 2.82
CA TYR A 470 -9.39 20.34 2.02
C TYR A 470 -10.88 20.65 1.87
N ARG A 471 -11.21 21.93 1.72
CA ARG A 471 -12.52 22.40 1.28
C ARG A 471 -12.38 23.18 -0.02
N VAL A 472 -13.00 22.68 -1.08
CA VAL A 472 -13.04 23.33 -2.40
C VAL A 472 -14.33 24.13 -2.52
N GLU A 473 -14.19 25.43 -2.77
CA GLU A 473 -15.29 26.39 -2.73
C GLU A 473 -15.17 27.46 -3.83
N SER A 474 -16.26 28.19 -4.08
CA SER A 474 -16.24 29.34 -4.99
C SER A 474 -15.65 30.61 -4.34
N THR A 475 -15.03 31.46 -5.16
CA THR A 475 -14.60 32.82 -4.82
C THR A 475 -15.34 33.85 -5.68
N PRO A 476 -16.51 34.34 -5.24
CA PRO A 476 -17.32 35.27 -6.03
C PRO A 476 -16.62 36.61 -6.34
N THR A 477 -15.64 36.99 -5.51
CA THR A 477 -14.85 38.22 -5.69
C THR A 477 -13.60 38.02 -6.54
N GLY A 478 -13.26 36.77 -6.87
CA GLY A 478 -12.00 36.38 -7.53
C GLY A 478 -10.75 36.51 -6.64
N ASN A 479 -10.89 36.99 -5.40
CA ASN A 479 -9.80 37.05 -4.42
C ASN A 479 -9.77 35.75 -3.63
N GLN A 480 -8.69 34.99 -3.76
CA GLN A 480 -8.54 33.72 -3.06
C GLN A 480 -8.15 33.93 -1.60
N ALA A 481 -8.40 32.93 -0.76
CA ALA A 481 -7.96 32.92 0.60
C ALA A 481 -6.44 32.67 0.63
N PRO A 482 -5.70 33.34 1.51
CA PRO A 482 -4.27 33.08 1.64
C PRO A 482 -4.02 31.66 2.15
N THR A 483 -2.96 31.01 1.66
CA THR A 483 -2.50 29.72 2.19
C THR A 483 -1.68 29.98 3.45
N ALA A 484 -2.12 29.47 4.60
CA ALA A 484 -1.32 29.46 5.82
C ALA A 484 -0.47 28.20 5.91
N VAL A 485 0.79 28.35 6.32
CA VAL A 485 1.69 27.24 6.65
C VAL A 485 2.26 27.51 8.03
N ALA A 486 2.07 26.57 8.96
CA ALA A 486 2.57 26.66 10.32
C ALA A 486 3.45 25.46 10.62
N THR A 487 4.65 25.71 11.15
CA THR A 487 5.53 24.65 11.67
C THR A 487 6.07 25.03 13.04
N ALA A 488 6.51 24.03 13.80
CA ALA A 488 7.17 24.20 15.08
C ALA A 488 8.48 23.43 15.10
N ASN A 489 9.50 23.94 15.79
CA ASN A 489 10.76 23.22 15.96
C ASN A 489 10.64 21.99 16.87
N LYS A 490 9.59 21.94 17.71
CA LYS A 490 9.25 20.82 18.60
C LYS A 490 7.74 20.73 18.74
N ILE A 491 7.21 19.52 18.70
CA ILE A 491 5.78 19.22 18.89
C ILE A 491 5.50 18.40 20.15
N SER A 492 6.55 18.01 20.88
CA SER A 492 6.44 17.29 22.15
C SER A 492 7.62 17.57 23.09
N GLY A 493 7.44 17.39 24.39
CA GLY A 493 8.52 17.44 25.38
C GLY A 493 8.07 17.79 26.80
N GLN A 494 9.00 17.83 27.76
CA GLN A 494 8.70 18.15 29.16
C GLN A 494 8.45 19.65 29.42
N ALA A 495 7.57 19.96 30.38
CA ALA A 495 7.39 21.33 30.87
C ALA A 495 8.60 21.81 31.72
N PRO A 496 9.02 23.09 31.61
CA PRO A 496 8.55 24.06 30.62
C PRO A 496 9.12 23.78 29.23
N LEU A 497 8.26 23.78 28.21
CA LEU A 497 8.63 23.51 26.82
C LEU A 497 8.66 24.82 26.03
N ALA A 498 9.86 25.29 25.69
CA ALA A 498 10.04 26.42 24.77
C ALA A 498 9.97 25.95 23.31
N VAL A 499 9.06 26.55 22.55
CA VAL A 499 8.77 26.25 21.15
C VAL A 499 8.92 27.51 20.30
N THR A 500 9.59 27.38 19.16
CA THR A 500 9.66 28.42 18.13
C THR A 500 8.80 27.98 16.96
N PHE A 501 7.89 28.87 16.55
CA PHE A 501 6.98 28.66 15.45
C PHE A 501 7.45 29.40 14.20
N SER A 502 7.10 28.88 13.04
CA SER A 502 7.40 29.48 11.74
C SER A 502 6.15 29.55 10.87
N SER A 503 6.01 30.66 10.14
CA SER A 503 5.00 30.85 9.10
C SER A 503 5.54 30.65 7.68
N ALA A 504 6.78 30.17 7.54
CA ALA A 504 7.44 30.00 6.25
C ALA A 504 6.60 29.13 5.29
N GLY A 505 6.41 29.62 4.07
CA GLY A 505 5.55 28.99 3.06
C GLY A 505 4.14 29.60 2.97
N SER A 506 3.71 30.37 3.98
CA SER A 506 2.45 31.12 3.93
C SER A 506 2.50 32.15 2.81
N ARG A 507 1.45 32.22 1.99
CA ARG A 507 1.39 33.14 0.85
C ARG A 507 -0.05 33.51 0.50
N ASP A 508 -0.19 34.69 -0.06
CA ASP A 508 -1.40 35.12 -0.76
C ASP A 508 -1.27 34.73 -2.24
N PRO A 509 -2.25 34.04 -2.86
CA PRO A 509 -2.21 33.69 -4.27
C PRO A 509 -2.04 34.91 -5.19
N GLU A 510 -2.60 36.05 -4.80
CA GLU A 510 -2.50 37.33 -5.51
C GLU A 510 -1.21 38.12 -5.18
N GLY A 511 -0.35 37.59 -4.31
CA GLY A 511 0.92 38.20 -3.92
C GLY A 511 0.78 39.36 -2.92
N GLY A 512 -0.39 39.53 -2.31
CA GLY A 512 -0.67 40.50 -1.26
C GLY A 512 0.15 40.28 0.01
N ALA A 513 0.39 41.37 0.74
CA ALA A 513 1.09 41.32 2.02
C ALA A 513 0.20 40.71 3.12
N LEU A 514 0.68 39.66 3.78
CA LEU A 514 -0.04 38.98 4.85
C LEU A 514 0.16 39.66 6.22
N THR A 515 -0.88 39.64 7.04
CA THR A 515 -0.79 39.87 8.49
C THR A 515 -0.96 38.56 9.25
N TYR A 516 -0.35 38.45 10.43
CA TYR A 516 -0.23 37.20 11.17
C TYR A 516 -0.88 37.32 12.56
N ALA A 517 -1.59 36.28 12.97
CA ALA A 517 -2.12 36.12 14.32
C ALA A 517 -1.90 34.68 14.79
N TRP A 518 -1.25 34.52 15.93
CA TRP A 518 -1.01 33.24 16.59
C TRP A 518 -1.82 33.16 17.88
N THR A 519 -2.43 31.99 18.12
CA THR A 519 -2.95 31.59 19.43
C THR A 519 -2.30 30.28 19.83
N PHE A 520 -1.77 30.17 21.05
CA PHE A 520 -1.00 28.99 21.48
C PHE A 520 -1.83 27.93 22.19
N GLY A 521 -3.13 28.17 22.42
CA GLY A 521 -4.02 27.20 23.08
C GLY A 521 -3.98 27.19 24.61
N ASP A 522 -3.08 27.96 25.22
CA ASP A 522 -2.99 28.19 26.68
C ASP A 522 -3.41 29.61 27.10
N GLY A 523 -3.99 30.37 26.18
CA GLY A 523 -4.33 31.79 26.33
C GLY A 523 -3.25 32.76 25.83
N GLY A 524 -2.04 32.28 25.51
CA GLY A 524 -1.01 33.08 24.87
C GLY A 524 -1.31 33.41 23.41
N THR A 525 -0.86 34.59 22.95
CA THR A 525 -1.04 35.07 21.57
C THR A 525 0.18 35.81 21.04
N SER A 526 0.34 35.90 19.72
CA SER A 526 1.36 36.76 19.08
C SER A 526 0.90 37.27 17.71
N THR A 527 1.46 38.39 17.26
CA THR A 527 1.28 38.90 15.88
C THR A 527 2.58 38.85 15.07
N ALA A 528 3.65 38.29 15.63
CA ALA A 528 4.89 38.08 14.90
C ALA A 528 4.72 36.94 13.88
N ALA A 529 5.38 37.04 12.73
CA ALA A 529 5.36 35.97 11.72
C ALA A 529 5.96 34.66 12.27
N ASN A 530 7.06 34.74 13.05
CA ASN A 530 7.78 33.60 13.61
C ASN A 530 8.00 33.78 15.13
N PRO A 531 6.97 33.57 15.97
CA PRO A 531 7.07 33.79 17.41
C PRO A 531 7.75 32.63 18.14
N SER A 532 8.23 32.90 19.35
CA SER A 532 8.55 31.88 20.35
C SER A 532 7.54 31.92 21.50
N HIS A 533 7.16 30.76 22.02
CA HIS A 533 6.24 30.61 23.15
C HIS A 533 6.74 29.51 24.09
N THR A 534 6.48 29.64 25.39
CA THR A 534 6.88 28.63 26.40
C THR A 534 5.66 28.13 27.14
N TYR A 535 5.36 26.84 26.96
CA TYR A 535 4.31 26.15 27.69
C TYR A 535 4.84 25.73 29.07
N THR A 536 4.19 26.20 30.14
CA THR A 536 4.63 25.96 31.51
C THR A 536 3.93 24.80 32.20
N GLY A 537 2.75 24.39 31.69
CA GLY A 537 1.98 23.25 32.19
C GLY A 537 2.02 22.08 31.23
N ASN A 538 1.79 20.88 31.76
CA ASN A 538 1.56 19.70 30.94
C ASN A 538 0.17 19.79 30.28
N GLY A 539 0.06 19.30 29.05
CA GLY A 539 -1.18 19.34 28.27
C GLY A 539 -0.94 19.24 26.77
N SER A 540 -2.00 19.07 26.01
CA SER A 540 -1.97 19.18 24.54
C SER A 540 -2.50 20.56 24.14
N TYR A 541 -1.69 21.30 23.38
CA TYR A 541 -1.95 22.68 23.01
C TYR A 541 -2.02 22.83 21.50
N GLN A 542 -3.09 23.46 21.00
CA GLN A 542 -3.26 23.75 19.57
C GLN A 542 -2.71 25.15 19.27
N ALA A 543 -1.48 25.21 18.75
CA ALA A 543 -0.89 26.44 18.25
C ALA A 543 -1.43 26.73 16.84
N LYS A 544 -2.22 27.78 16.69
CA LYS A 544 -2.86 28.16 15.43
C LYS A 544 -2.23 29.41 14.87
N LEU A 545 -1.79 29.34 13.62
CA LEU A 545 -1.55 30.51 12.77
C LEU A 545 -2.81 30.87 12.01
N THR A 546 -3.18 32.14 12.03
CA THR A 546 -4.14 32.75 11.11
C THR A 546 -3.43 33.83 10.32
N VAL A 547 -3.45 33.73 9.00
CA VAL A 547 -2.96 34.77 8.09
C VAL A 547 -4.13 35.48 7.44
N ARG A 548 -4.00 36.79 7.24
CA ARG A 548 -5.01 37.62 6.59
C ARG A 548 -4.39 38.41 5.45
N ASP A 549 -5.04 38.38 4.30
CA ASP A 549 -4.66 39.14 3.10
C ASP A 549 -5.18 40.60 3.15
N PRO A 550 -4.85 41.46 2.16
CA PRO A 550 -5.36 42.83 2.11
C PRO A 550 -6.87 42.96 1.87
N ALA A 551 -7.51 41.96 1.28
CA ALA A 551 -8.95 41.93 1.01
C ALA A 551 -9.78 41.48 2.23
N GLY A 552 -9.12 40.94 3.26
CA GLY A 552 -9.71 40.48 4.50
C GLY A 552 -9.97 38.97 4.55
N ASN A 553 -9.62 38.18 3.53
CA ASN A 553 -9.74 36.73 3.58
C ASN A 553 -8.74 36.13 4.57
N LEU A 554 -9.07 34.94 5.09
CA LEU A 554 -8.30 34.26 6.11
C LEU A 554 -7.84 32.89 5.64
N GLY A 555 -6.60 32.57 5.96
CA GLY A 555 -6.04 31.22 5.93
C GLY A 555 -5.60 30.81 7.33
N SER A 556 -5.67 29.53 7.67
CA SER A 556 -5.23 29.04 8.97
C SER A 556 -4.50 27.72 8.89
N ALA A 557 -3.53 27.52 9.77
CA ALA A 557 -2.80 26.28 9.94
C ALA A 557 -2.58 26.03 11.45
N THR A 558 -2.65 24.76 11.86
CA THR A 558 -2.57 24.37 13.28
C THR A 558 -1.41 23.40 13.49
N VAL A 559 -0.69 23.56 14.59
CA VAL A 559 0.34 22.63 15.08
C VAL A 559 -0.04 22.18 16.49
N THR A 560 -0.16 20.88 16.69
CA THR A 560 -0.37 20.28 18.02
C THR A 560 0.95 20.18 18.77
N VAL A 561 1.00 20.70 19.99
CA VAL A 561 2.15 20.61 20.90
C VAL A 561 1.74 19.86 22.16
N THR A 562 2.35 18.70 22.41
CA THR A 562 2.12 17.89 23.62
C THR A 562 3.20 18.15 24.67
N VAL A 563 2.82 18.64 25.83
CA VAL A 563 3.74 19.02 26.92
C VAL A 563 3.56 18.07 28.10
N GLY A 564 4.68 17.59 28.65
CA GLY A 564 4.73 16.58 29.71
C GLY A 564 5.01 15.17 29.20
N ASN A 565 5.08 14.98 27.88
CA ASN A 565 5.45 13.72 27.24
C ASN A 565 6.22 14.03 25.95
N THR A 566 7.23 13.22 25.61
CA THR A 566 8.04 13.36 24.41
C THR A 566 7.71 12.22 23.46
N ALA A 567 7.44 12.50 22.18
CA ALA A 567 7.23 11.42 21.22
C ALA A 567 8.48 10.53 21.13
N PRO A 568 8.33 9.21 21.08
CA PRO A 568 9.45 8.29 21.03
C PRO A 568 10.21 8.48 19.70
N THR A 569 11.54 8.46 19.77
CA THR A 569 12.37 8.44 18.56
C THR A 569 12.59 7.00 18.13
N VAL A 570 12.05 6.64 16.97
CA VAL A 570 12.24 5.33 16.34
C VAL A 570 13.25 5.46 15.23
N THR A 571 14.26 4.59 15.22
CA THR A 571 15.30 4.56 14.19
C THR A 571 15.45 3.13 13.67
N LEU A 572 15.22 2.93 12.37
CA LEU A 572 15.67 1.74 11.66
C LEU A 572 17.17 1.84 11.38
N ASN A 573 17.94 0.89 11.89
CA ASN A 573 19.41 0.84 11.76
C ASN A 573 19.89 -0.13 10.69
N GLY A 574 18.97 -0.84 10.04
CA GLY A 574 19.28 -1.90 9.09
C GLY A 574 18.00 -2.52 8.54
N PRO A 575 17.97 -2.88 7.24
CA PRO A 575 19.00 -2.67 6.21
C PRO A 575 19.19 -1.17 5.86
N SER A 576 20.15 -0.82 5.00
CA SER A 576 20.33 0.58 4.60
C SER A 576 19.18 1.04 3.68
N ASN A 577 18.78 2.31 3.78
CA ASN A 577 17.84 2.90 2.81
C ASN A 577 18.39 2.80 1.37
N GLY A 578 17.54 2.42 0.42
CA GLY A 578 17.90 2.10 -0.96
C GLY A 578 18.66 0.78 -1.14
N ALA A 579 18.82 -0.06 -0.12
CA ALA A 579 19.53 -1.34 -0.26
C ALA A 579 18.83 -2.26 -1.27
N ILE A 580 19.63 -3.04 -1.99
CA ILE A 580 19.11 -4.02 -2.95
C ILE A 580 18.60 -5.27 -2.22
N PHE A 581 17.44 -5.76 -2.65
CA PHE A 581 16.83 -7.02 -2.23
C PHE A 581 16.20 -7.76 -3.43
N GLN A 582 15.84 -9.02 -3.22
CA GLN A 582 15.02 -9.82 -4.14
C GLN A 582 13.77 -10.29 -3.40
N PHE A 583 12.63 -10.35 -4.09
CA PHE A 583 11.44 -10.97 -3.52
C PHE A 583 11.70 -12.45 -3.23
N GLY A 584 11.36 -12.89 -2.02
CA GLY A 584 11.79 -14.18 -1.47
C GLY A 584 12.92 -14.06 -0.44
N ASP A 585 13.62 -12.92 -0.40
CA ASP A 585 14.66 -12.67 0.59
C ASP A 585 14.10 -12.57 2.01
N ALA A 586 14.88 -13.08 2.95
CA ALA A 586 14.71 -12.86 4.37
C ALA A 586 15.39 -11.52 4.73
N VAL A 587 14.62 -10.48 5.03
CA VAL A 587 15.14 -9.13 5.26
C VAL A 587 15.28 -8.87 6.76
N PRO A 588 16.50 -8.86 7.32
CA PRO A 588 16.71 -8.60 8.74
C PRO A 588 16.51 -7.11 9.04
N TYR A 589 15.83 -6.81 10.14
CA TYR A 589 15.66 -5.45 10.62
C TYR A 589 16.24 -5.26 12.02
N ARG A 590 16.66 -4.03 12.31
CA ARG A 590 17.04 -3.60 13.66
C ARG A 590 16.48 -2.21 13.94
N VAL A 591 15.64 -2.12 14.95
CA VAL A 591 15.05 -0.88 15.44
C VAL A 591 15.71 -0.49 16.76
N THR A 592 16.05 0.79 16.90
CA THR A 592 16.35 1.41 18.18
C THR A 592 15.23 2.38 18.49
N VAL A 593 14.66 2.28 19.69
CA VAL A 593 13.71 3.27 20.20
C VAL A 593 14.34 3.97 21.39
N THR A 594 14.16 5.27 21.48
CA THR A 594 14.47 6.04 22.69
C THR A 594 13.27 6.89 23.05
N ASP A 595 12.88 6.81 24.31
CA ASP A 595 11.81 7.59 24.91
C ASP A 595 12.29 8.10 26.28
N PRO A 596 12.34 9.41 26.51
CA PRO A 596 12.83 9.95 27.77
C PRO A 596 11.99 9.58 29.00
N GLU A 597 10.72 9.24 28.82
CA GLU A 597 9.75 9.00 29.89
C GLU A 597 9.53 7.50 30.18
N ASP A 598 9.63 6.63 29.17
CA ASP A 598 9.34 5.19 29.29
C ASP A 598 10.51 4.33 29.83
N GLY A 599 11.68 4.93 30.07
CA GLY A 599 12.82 4.21 30.66
C GLY A 599 13.35 3.09 29.75
N THR A 600 13.24 1.83 30.19
CA THR A 600 13.67 0.68 29.34
C THR A 600 12.56 0.36 28.35
N ILE A 601 12.87 0.46 27.06
CA ILE A 601 11.92 0.17 25.99
C ILE A 601 11.49 -1.30 26.02
N ASP A 602 10.18 -1.50 25.97
CA ASP A 602 9.58 -2.81 25.72
C ASP A 602 9.57 -3.11 24.21
N CYS A 603 10.58 -3.85 23.76
CA CYS A 603 10.70 -4.23 22.35
C CYS A 603 9.51 -5.03 21.82
N SER A 604 8.70 -5.67 22.67
CA SER A 604 7.50 -6.38 22.21
C SER A 604 6.42 -5.45 21.64
N LYS A 605 6.49 -4.15 21.97
CA LYS A 605 5.58 -3.12 21.44
C LYS A 605 6.05 -2.49 20.12
N VAL A 606 7.29 -2.76 19.70
CA VAL A 606 7.79 -2.30 18.40
C VAL A 606 7.14 -3.14 17.31
N LYS A 607 6.35 -2.51 16.45
CA LYS A 607 5.78 -3.16 15.26
C LYS A 607 6.66 -2.83 14.06
N VAL A 608 6.93 -3.83 13.23
CA VAL A 608 7.69 -3.66 11.99
C VAL A 608 6.94 -4.34 10.85
N ASN A 609 6.65 -3.60 9.79
CA ASN A 609 5.95 -4.10 8.61
C ASN A 609 6.91 -4.10 7.42
N PHE A 610 6.83 -5.12 6.58
CA PHE A 610 7.29 -5.05 5.20
C PHE A 610 6.09 -4.75 4.32
N ILE A 611 6.15 -3.60 3.65
CA ILE A 611 5.16 -3.14 2.70
C ILE A 611 5.76 -3.31 1.31
N LEU A 612 5.08 -4.04 0.43
CA LEU A 612 5.39 -4.00 -0.98
C LEU A 612 4.79 -2.71 -1.53
N GLY A 613 5.64 -1.78 -1.92
CA GLY A 613 5.24 -0.58 -2.64
C GLY A 613 5.23 -0.85 -4.14
N HIS A 614 4.19 -0.41 -4.84
CA HIS A 614 4.14 -0.40 -6.28
C HIS A 614 3.55 0.90 -6.81
N ASP A 615 4.20 1.45 -7.82
CA ASP A 615 3.89 2.77 -8.38
C ASP A 615 3.78 3.88 -7.31
N GLN A 616 2.57 4.15 -6.84
CA GLN A 616 2.26 5.19 -5.86
C GLN A 616 1.60 4.69 -4.56
N HIS A 617 1.37 3.37 -4.40
CA HIS A 617 0.74 2.81 -3.19
C HIS A 617 1.25 1.41 -2.85
N GLY A 618 1.09 0.99 -1.59
CA GLY A 618 1.66 -0.29 -1.16
C GLY A 618 0.64 -1.20 -0.56
N HIS A 619 1.08 -2.37 -0.12
CA HIS A 619 0.32 -3.25 0.74
C HIS A 619 1.31 -3.90 1.73
N PRO A 620 1.04 -3.89 3.05
CA PRO A 620 1.76 -4.72 4.00
C PRO A 620 1.64 -6.17 3.56
N ILE A 621 2.77 -6.87 3.45
CA ILE A 621 2.80 -8.29 3.09
C ILE A 621 3.11 -9.14 4.31
N THR A 622 3.98 -8.63 5.18
CA THR A 622 4.33 -9.35 6.40
C THR A 622 4.65 -8.37 7.51
N SER A 623 4.40 -8.79 8.74
CA SER A 623 4.65 -8.00 9.93
C SER A 623 5.37 -8.81 10.99
N ALA A 624 6.13 -8.12 11.82
CA ALA A 624 6.83 -8.67 12.96
C ALA A 624 6.77 -7.72 14.15
N THR A 625 7.03 -8.25 15.34
CA THR A 625 7.18 -7.45 16.56
C THR A 625 8.56 -7.67 17.15
N GLY A 626 9.20 -6.62 17.65
CA GLY A 626 10.53 -6.70 18.24
C GLY A 626 11.45 -5.58 17.79
N CYS A 627 12.51 -5.30 18.56
CA CYS A 627 13.57 -4.39 18.13
C CYS A 627 14.55 -5.03 17.14
N THR A 628 14.51 -6.35 16.97
CA THR A 628 15.30 -7.10 15.99
C THR A 628 14.47 -8.25 15.48
N GLY A 629 14.61 -8.59 14.20
CA GLY A 629 13.91 -9.71 13.61
C GLY A 629 14.20 -9.82 12.13
N VAL A 630 13.38 -10.60 11.44
CA VAL A 630 13.46 -10.84 10.00
C VAL A 630 12.06 -10.74 9.42
N LEU A 631 11.91 -9.94 8.37
CA LEU A 631 10.70 -9.89 7.55
C LEU A 631 10.94 -10.81 6.36
N GLN A 632 10.15 -11.88 6.25
CA GLN A 632 10.25 -12.77 5.10
C GLN A 632 9.49 -12.15 3.94
N THR A 633 10.22 -11.70 2.91
CA THR A 633 9.56 -11.30 1.67
C THR A 633 9.12 -12.57 0.93
N THR A 634 7.92 -12.58 0.39
CA THR A 634 7.42 -13.66 -0.44
C THR A 634 7.76 -13.39 -1.90
N ALA A 635 7.98 -14.45 -2.68
CA ALA A 635 8.25 -14.32 -4.11
C ALA A 635 7.03 -13.67 -4.78
N ASN A 636 7.26 -12.60 -5.53
CA ASN A 636 6.22 -11.88 -6.23
C ASN A 636 5.69 -12.73 -7.40
N SER A 637 4.53 -13.37 -7.22
CA SER A 637 3.70 -13.94 -8.29
C SER A 637 2.53 -13.03 -8.68
N GLU A 638 2.53 -11.79 -8.18
CA GLU A 638 1.32 -11.07 -7.79
C GLU A 638 1.18 -9.71 -8.50
N HIS A 639 2.22 -9.25 -9.19
CA HIS A 639 2.25 -8.00 -9.96
C HIS A 639 2.70 -8.29 -11.39
N SER A 640 2.22 -7.46 -12.33
CA SER A 640 2.64 -7.59 -13.72
C SER A 640 4.15 -7.41 -13.82
N GLN A 641 4.78 -8.01 -14.83
CA GLN A 641 6.20 -7.78 -15.06
C GLN A 641 6.52 -6.28 -15.19
N SER A 642 5.57 -5.45 -15.64
CA SER A 642 5.69 -4.01 -15.86
C SER A 642 5.46 -3.11 -14.64
N ASP A 643 5.14 -3.65 -13.46
CA ASP A 643 4.81 -2.81 -12.31
C ASP A 643 6.07 -2.30 -11.61
N ASN A 644 6.06 -1.03 -11.18
CA ASN A 644 7.19 -0.44 -10.47
C ASN A 644 7.24 -0.88 -9.00
N ILE A 645 7.75 -2.07 -8.76
CA ILE A 645 7.79 -2.66 -7.41
C ILE A 645 9.02 -2.28 -6.59
N PHE A 646 8.84 -2.17 -5.27
CA PHE A 646 9.90 -1.96 -4.28
C PHE A 646 9.44 -2.39 -2.88
N GLY A 647 10.38 -2.48 -1.93
CA GLY A 647 10.07 -2.82 -0.54
C GLY A 647 10.11 -1.58 0.35
N VAL A 648 9.25 -1.52 1.36
CA VAL A 648 9.33 -0.51 2.43
C VAL A 648 9.29 -1.24 3.76
N ILE A 649 10.28 -0.99 4.61
CA ILE A 649 10.23 -1.41 6.02
C ILE A 649 9.72 -0.22 6.81
N ASP A 650 8.60 -0.40 7.48
CA ASP A 650 8.01 0.58 8.38
C ASP A 650 8.11 0.08 9.82
N ALA A 651 8.67 0.87 10.72
CA ALA A 651 8.76 0.56 12.14
C ALA A 651 8.05 1.63 12.96
N THR A 652 7.21 1.20 13.90
CA THR A 652 6.45 2.08 14.79
C THR A 652 6.57 1.66 16.25
N TYR A 653 6.49 2.63 17.15
CA TYR A 653 6.37 2.42 18.59
C TYR A 653 5.44 3.47 19.19
N THR A 654 4.48 3.03 19.99
CA THR A 654 3.59 3.89 20.77
C THR A 654 4.05 3.87 22.23
N ASP A 655 4.36 5.05 22.77
CA ASP A 655 4.74 5.19 24.18
C ASP A 655 3.56 4.93 25.13
N ASN A 656 3.84 4.84 26.44
CA ASN A 656 2.78 4.59 27.43
C ASN A 656 1.75 5.73 27.56
N SER A 657 2.07 6.92 27.06
CA SER A 657 1.21 8.10 27.07
C SER A 657 0.42 8.27 25.76
N GLY A 658 0.66 7.41 24.76
CA GLY A 658 -0.03 7.35 23.48
C GLY A 658 0.58 8.15 22.33
N LEU A 659 1.78 8.74 22.45
CA LEU A 659 2.46 9.31 21.28
C LEU A 659 3.16 8.22 20.48
N ILE A 660 3.21 8.41 19.16
CA ILE A 660 3.75 7.44 18.22
C ILE A 660 5.00 8.02 17.58
N GLY A 661 6.04 7.20 17.52
CA GLY A 661 7.22 7.42 16.70
C GLY A 661 7.24 6.42 15.55
N ASN A 662 7.74 6.85 14.39
CA ASN A 662 7.87 6.00 13.21
C ASN A 662 9.23 6.17 12.51
N SER A 663 9.62 5.17 11.72
CA SER A 663 10.80 5.20 10.86
C SER A 663 10.56 4.31 9.64
N GLN A 664 10.96 4.76 8.45
CA GLN A 664 10.84 3.98 7.21
C GLN A 664 12.17 3.84 6.47
N ILE A 665 12.33 2.70 5.79
CA ILE A 665 13.45 2.38 4.91
C ILE A 665 12.90 1.80 3.61
N ILE A 666 13.30 2.35 2.46
CA ILE A 666 12.93 1.85 1.13
C ILE A 666 14.01 0.87 0.67
N LEU A 667 13.62 -0.26 0.08
CA LEU A 667 14.48 -1.28 -0.53
C LEU A 667 14.21 -1.34 -2.01
N GLN A 668 15.26 -1.51 -2.81
CA GLN A 668 15.17 -1.54 -4.26
C GLN A 668 15.27 -2.97 -4.77
N PRO A 669 14.41 -3.40 -5.71
CA PRO A 669 14.53 -4.72 -6.29
C PRO A 669 15.83 -4.83 -7.08
N ALA A 670 16.44 -6.01 -7.08
CA ALA A 670 17.63 -6.28 -7.88
C ALA A 670 17.35 -6.13 -9.38
N HIS A 671 16.16 -6.53 -9.82
CA HIS A 671 15.66 -6.36 -11.18
C HIS A 671 14.80 -5.10 -11.28
N ARG A 672 15.06 -4.24 -12.26
CA ARG A 672 14.42 -2.93 -12.40
C ARG A 672 14.29 -2.54 -13.87
N GLN A 673 13.09 -2.18 -14.31
CA GLN A 673 12.88 -1.62 -15.64
C GLN A 673 13.36 -0.17 -15.73
N ALA A 674 13.82 0.23 -16.91
CA ALA A 674 14.45 1.52 -17.11
C ALA A 674 13.44 2.68 -17.04
N GLU A 675 12.19 2.46 -17.49
CA GLU A 675 11.08 3.41 -17.46
C GLU A 675 10.68 3.86 -16.06
N HIS A 676 10.98 3.07 -15.03
CA HIS A 676 10.68 3.40 -13.63
C HIS A 676 11.68 4.39 -13.03
N PHE A 677 12.24 5.27 -13.86
CA PHE A 677 13.13 6.35 -13.44
C PHE A 677 12.32 7.46 -12.75
N GLY A 678 12.89 8.08 -11.72
CA GLY A 678 12.24 9.19 -11.01
C GLY A 678 12.40 10.53 -11.72
N ASN A 679 13.54 10.75 -12.38
CA ASN A 679 13.79 11.97 -13.17
C ASN A 679 14.79 11.69 -14.29
N SER A 680 14.78 12.52 -15.32
CA SER A 680 15.65 12.39 -16.50
C SER A 680 16.08 13.74 -17.07
N SER A 681 16.99 13.71 -18.05
CA SER A 681 17.37 14.88 -18.87
C SER A 681 17.64 14.45 -20.29
N GLY A 682 17.36 15.38 -21.21
CA GLY A 682 17.53 15.18 -22.64
C GLY A 682 16.23 14.80 -23.34
N ASN A 683 16.35 14.09 -24.46
CA ASN A 683 15.21 13.71 -25.31
C ASN A 683 14.69 12.29 -25.02
N VAL A 684 15.03 11.72 -23.87
CA VAL A 684 14.62 10.36 -23.51
C VAL A 684 13.10 10.21 -23.54
N THR A 685 12.62 9.11 -24.11
CA THR A 685 11.19 8.84 -24.30
C THR A 685 10.90 7.38 -23.97
N VAL A 686 9.74 7.12 -23.36
CA VAL A 686 9.26 5.77 -23.06
C VAL A 686 8.44 5.24 -24.24
N TYR A 687 8.75 4.03 -24.71
CA TYR A 687 8.12 3.37 -25.85
C TYR A 687 7.59 1.98 -25.47
N THR A 688 6.56 1.52 -26.18
CA THR A 688 5.97 0.18 -25.99
C THR A 688 6.50 -0.82 -27.03
N SER A 689 6.88 -2.03 -26.62
CA SER A 689 7.19 -3.14 -27.54
C SER A 689 6.69 -4.47 -26.97
N PRO A 690 6.14 -5.40 -27.78
CA PRO A 690 5.80 -6.74 -27.30
C PRO A 690 7.03 -7.60 -26.97
N ASN A 691 8.23 -7.14 -27.32
CA ASN A 691 9.48 -7.85 -27.07
C ASN A 691 10.19 -7.40 -25.78
N THR A 692 9.63 -6.42 -25.07
CA THR A 692 10.16 -5.86 -23.83
C THR A 692 9.38 -6.32 -22.62
N GLU A 693 10.01 -6.24 -21.46
CA GLU A 693 9.33 -6.43 -20.19
C GLU A 693 8.54 -5.14 -19.89
N GLY A 694 7.30 -5.02 -20.38
CA GLY A 694 6.57 -3.76 -20.33
C GLY A 694 6.98 -2.76 -21.40
N THR A 695 7.48 -1.60 -21.01
CA THR A 695 7.94 -0.54 -21.92
C THR A 695 9.47 -0.50 -21.96
N TYR A 696 10.05 0.51 -22.60
CA TYR A 696 11.50 0.72 -22.60
C TYR A 696 11.84 2.19 -22.81
N VAL A 697 13.03 2.60 -22.40
CA VAL A 697 13.55 3.95 -22.62
C VAL A 697 14.36 4.00 -23.92
N GLY A 698 13.99 4.90 -24.81
CA GLY A 698 14.65 5.15 -26.09
C GLY A 698 14.85 6.64 -26.38
N ALA A 699 15.16 6.97 -27.64
CA ALA A 699 15.56 8.32 -28.08
C ALA A 699 16.76 8.89 -27.29
N ILE A 700 17.61 8.00 -26.79
CA ILE A 700 18.75 8.33 -25.94
C ILE A 700 19.89 8.91 -26.78
N GLU A 701 20.36 10.10 -26.41
CA GLU A 701 21.51 10.76 -27.01
C GLU A 701 22.69 10.86 -26.02
N ASN A 702 23.87 11.23 -26.52
CA ASN A 702 25.06 11.39 -25.67
C ASN A 702 24.89 12.53 -24.67
N GLY A 703 25.02 12.21 -23.38
CA GLY A 703 24.90 13.16 -22.28
C GLY A 703 23.56 13.09 -21.55
N ASP A 704 22.58 12.40 -22.13
CA ASP A 704 21.30 12.13 -21.47
C ASP A 704 21.51 11.26 -20.24
N TRP A 705 20.54 11.30 -19.32
CA TRP A 705 20.60 10.48 -18.12
C TRP A 705 19.21 10.17 -17.54
N LEU A 706 19.15 9.07 -16.79
CA LEU A 706 18.04 8.69 -15.90
C LEU A 706 18.53 8.69 -14.45
N SER A 707 17.61 8.89 -13.51
CA SER A 707 17.92 8.86 -12.08
C SER A 707 16.91 8.05 -11.28
N PHE A 708 17.41 7.37 -10.26
CA PHE A 708 16.64 6.55 -9.33
C PHE A 708 17.03 6.88 -7.90
N THR A 709 16.04 7.04 -7.02
CA THR A 709 16.28 7.43 -5.62
C THR A 709 15.23 6.81 -4.70
N PRO A 710 15.61 6.28 -3.51
CA PRO A 710 16.99 6.09 -3.01
C PRO A 710 17.62 4.78 -3.51
N TYR A 711 18.95 4.75 -3.68
CA TYR A 711 19.74 3.55 -3.96
C TYR A 711 20.98 3.46 -3.06
N ASN A 712 21.32 2.23 -2.66
CA ASN A 712 22.54 1.87 -1.95
C ASN A 712 23.10 0.59 -2.55
N LEU A 713 24.25 0.72 -3.22
CA LEU A 713 24.87 -0.37 -3.96
C LEU A 713 25.79 -1.25 -3.11
N THR A 714 25.83 -1.07 -1.78
CA THR A 714 26.73 -1.84 -0.91
C THR A 714 26.55 -3.34 -1.12
N GLY A 715 27.64 -4.05 -1.43
CA GLY A 715 27.65 -5.48 -1.72
C GLY A 715 27.30 -5.86 -3.15
N VAL A 716 26.86 -4.92 -4.00
CA VAL A 716 26.62 -5.14 -5.44
C VAL A 716 27.97 -5.29 -6.14
N THR A 717 28.09 -6.34 -6.96
CA THR A 717 29.33 -6.68 -7.67
C THR A 717 29.19 -6.59 -9.17
N GLY A 718 27.97 -6.62 -9.70
CA GLY A 718 27.72 -6.52 -11.13
C GLY A 718 26.34 -6.01 -11.46
N VAL A 719 26.14 -5.82 -12.77
CA VAL A 719 24.88 -5.42 -13.36
C VAL A 719 24.76 -6.05 -14.75
N THR A 720 23.56 -6.44 -15.11
CA THR A 720 23.17 -6.75 -16.48
C THR A 720 22.18 -5.70 -16.97
N ALA A 721 22.21 -5.39 -18.26
CA ALA A 721 21.26 -4.49 -18.90
C ALA A 721 20.74 -5.13 -20.19
N ARG A 722 19.42 -5.10 -20.39
CA ARG A 722 18.79 -5.53 -21.64
C ARG A 722 18.63 -4.31 -22.55
N VAL A 723 19.30 -4.34 -23.70
CA VAL A 723 19.48 -3.17 -24.57
C VAL A 723 19.33 -3.53 -26.05
N SER A 724 19.06 -2.52 -26.88
CA SER A 724 19.05 -2.66 -28.35
C SER A 724 19.66 -1.42 -29.01
N SER A 725 20.21 -1.56 -30.22
CA SER A 725 20.77 -0.43 -30.96
C SER A 725 20.83 -0.73 -32.45
N ALA A 726 20.26 0.17 -33.27
CA ALA A 726 20.45 0.15 -34.72
C ALA A 726 21.76 0.84 -35.16
N ASN A 727 22.43 1.55 -34.25
CA ASN A 727 23.62 2.35 -34.52
C ASN A 727 24.86 1.69 -33.90
N ALA A 728 25.96 2.43 -33.74
CA ALA A 728 27.21 1.91 -33.18
C ALA A 728 27.12 1.52 -31.69
N GLY A 729 26.04 1.91 -31.00
CA GLY A 729 25.90 1.78 -29.55
C GLY A 729 26.63 2.89 -28.78
N GLY A 730 27.12 2.57 -27.60
CA GLY A 730 27.77 3.52 -26.69
C GLY A 730 28.19 2.88 -25.37
N THR A 731 28.16 3.66 -24.30
CA THR A 731 28.48 3.21 -22.93
C THR A 731 27.38 3.68 -21.99
N LEU A 732 26.90 2.76 -21.15
CA LEU A 732 26.04 3.05 -20.02
C LEU A 732 26.91 3.17 -18.76
N GLU A 733 26.97 4.35 -18.15
CA GLU A 733 27.69 4.58 -16.90
C GLU A 733 26.72 4.59 -15.71
N PHE A 734 27.12 3.95 -14.61
CA PHE A 734 26.41 3.98 -13.33
C PHE A 734 27.15 4.91 -12.39
N ARG A 735 26.54 6.04 -12.03
CA ARG A 735 27.15 7.07 -11.17
C ARG A 735 26.28 7.33 -9.95
N THR A 736 26.88 7.73 -8.83
CA THR A 736 26.13 8.01 -7.60
C THR A 736 26.20 9.48 -7.18
N GLY A 737 25.13 9.98 -6.58
CA GLY A 737 25.01 11.33 -6.03
C GLY A 737 24.75 12.42 -7.09
N SER A 738 25.45 12.39 -8.23
CA SER A 738 25.20 13.30 -9.36
C SER A 738 25.62 12.68 -10.70
N VAL A 739 25.20 13.30 -11.80
CA VAL A 739 25.60 12.92 -13.18
C VAL A 739 27.11 12.98 -13.43
N THR A 740 27.86 13.70 -12.59
CA THR A 740 29.34 13.76 -12.61
C THR A 740 29.97 13.13 -11.36
N GLY A 741 29.18 12.47 -10.52
CA GLY A 741 29.61 11.83 -9.29
C GLY A 741 30.48 10.60 -9.53
N PRO A 742 30.88 9.91 -8.44
CA PRO A 742 31.71 8.71 -8.51
C PRO A 742 31.14 7.68 -9.49
N LEU A 743 32.00 7.14 -10.35
CA LEU A 743 31.64 6.07 -11.26
C LEU A 743 31.63 4.75 -10.48
N ALA A 744 30.46 4.18 -10.29
CA ALA A 744 30.29 2.87 -9.67
C ALA A 744 30.58 1.73 -10.67
N GLY A 745 30.27 1.93 -11.94
CA GLY A 745 30.60 0.95 -12.99
C GLY A 745 30.16 1.44 -14.37
N SER A 746 30.49 0.67 -15.39
CA SER A 746 30.06 0.95 -16.76
C SER A 746 29.89 -0.32 -17.59
N VAL A 747 29.04 -0.22 -18.61
CA VAL A 747 28.75 -1.31 -19.56
C VAL A 747 28.92 -0.75 -20.97
N ALA A 748 29.77 -1.41 -21.77
CA ALA A 748 29.90 -1.10 -23.19
C ALA A 748 28.77 -1.79 -23.98
N ILE A 749 28.13 -1.04 -24.87
CA ILE A 749 26.99 -1.49 -25.68
C ILE A 749 27.38 -1.34 -27.14
N ALA A 750 27.46 -2.46 -27.86
CA ALA A 750 27.68 -2.46 -29.29
C ALA A 750 26.35 -2.34 -30.05
N GLY A 751 26.44 -2.01 -31.35
CA GLY A 751 25.28 -2.11 -32.25
C GLY A 751 24.72 -3.53 -32.29
N THR A 752 23.40 -3.67 -32.08
CA THR A 752 22.72 -4.97 -32.03
C THR A 752 22.04 -5.32 -33.36
N GLY A 753 22.19 -4.45 -34.38
CA GLY A 753 21.67 -4.64 -35.73
C GLY A 753 20.22 -4.19 -35.91
N GLY A 754 19.61 -3.53 -34.91
CA GLY A 754 18.26 -2.99 -35.00
C GLY A 754 17.70 -2.49 -33.65
N TRP A 755 16.70 -1.61 -33.70
CA TRP A 755 16.05 -1.06 -32.49
C TRP A 755 15.18 -2.06 -31.72
N GLU A 756 14.85 -3.20 -32.32
CA GLU A 756 14.09 -4.30 -31.71
C GLU A 756 14.95 -5.56 -31.50
N ASN A 757 16.25 -5.50 -31.79
CA ASN A 757 17.17 -6.60 -31.56
C ASN A 757 17.74 -6.49 -30.15
N TRP A 758 17.00 -7.02 -29.18
CA TRP A 758 17.34 -6.98 -27.75
C TRP A 758 18.45 -7.98 -27.39
N VAL A 759 19.47 -7.51 -26.70
CA VAL A 759 20.56 -8.33 -26.14
C VAL A 759 20.80 -7.95 -24.68
N THR A 760 21.27 -8.92 -23.88
CA THR A 760 21.70 -8.65 -22.51
C THR A 760 23.21 -8.44 -22.48
N VAL A 761 23.64 -7.31 -21.94
CA VAL A 761 25.05 -6.96 -21.71
C VAL A 761 25.34 -6.97 -20.21
N THR A 762 26.59 -7.25 -19.84
CA THR A 762 27.01 -7.37 -18.43
C THR A 762 28.15 -6.41 -18.13
N GLY A 763 28.15 -5.84 -16.93
CA GLY A 763 29.26 -5.05 -16.39
C GLY A 763 29.49 -5.30 -14.90
N SER A 764 30.64 -4.85 -14.41
CA SER A 764 31.01 -4.90 -13.00
C SER A 764 30.62 -3.61 -12.28
N ILE A 765 30.19 -3.73 -11.02
CA ILE A 765 29.94 -2.61 -10.11
C ILE A 765 30.99 -2.65 -9.00
N THR A 766 31.66 -1.53 -8.79
CA THR A 766 32.45 -1.23 -7.60
C THR A 766 31.64 -0.27 -6.74
N PRO A 767 31.01 -0.75 -5.67
CA PRO A 767 29.97 0.00 -4.99
C PRO A 767 30.57 1.15 -4.17
N PRO A 768 30.07 2.38 -4.34
CA PRO A 768 30.38 3.48 -3.43
C PRO A 768 29.65 3.28 -2.10
N ASN A 769 30.19 3.86 -1.02
CA ASN A 769 29.55 3.77 0.29
C ASN A 769 28.32 4.69 0.39
N GLY A 770 27.29 4.21 1.07
CA GLY A 770 26.13 5.00 1.49
C GLY A 770 24.96 4.99 0.51
N THR A 771 23.91 5.69 0.92
CA THR A 771 22.65 5.84 0.19
C THR A 771 22.63 7.16 -0.56
N GLY A 772 22.12 7.15 -1.80
CA GLY A 772 21.91 8.37 -2.57
C GLY A 772 21.18 8.10 -3.88
N THR A 773 21.23 9.06 -4.80
CA THR A 773 20.66 8.90 -6.14
C THR A 773 21.61 8.11 -7.04
N LEU A 774 21.09 7.10 -7.72
CA LEU A 774 21.77 6.40 -8.80
C LEU A 774 21.45 7.08 -10.13
N PHE A 775 22.47 7.44 -10.89
CA PHE A 775 22.38 7.98 -12.24
C PHE A 775 22.84 6.94 -13.25
N LEU A 776 22.01 6.73 -14.27
CA LEU A 776 22.39 6.08 -15.51
C LEU A 776 22.75 7.17 -16.51
N VAL A 777 24.02 7.30 -16.88
CA VAL A 777 24.50 8.33 -17.81
C VAL A 777 24.89 7.68 -19.12
N PHE A 778 24.29 8.16 -20.21
CA PHE A 778 24.50 7.61 -21.54
C PHE A 778 25.64 8.35 -22.26
N LYS A 779 26.65 7.61 -22.71
CA LYS A 779 27.84 8.16 -23.39
C LYS A 779 27.98 7.53 -24.78
N GLY A 780 28.34 8.34 -25.78
CA GLY A 780 28.55 7.84 -27.13
C GLY A 780 28.80 8.94 -28.17
N GLY A 781 28.62 8.58 -29.44
CA GLY A 781 28.74 9.50 -30.57
C GLY A 781 27.51 10.40 -30.76
N ALA A 782 27.44 11.10 -31.88
CA ALA A 782 26.26 11.90 -32.24
C ALA A 782 25.10 11.02 -32.72
N GLY A 783 23.87 11.45 -32.43
CA GLY A 783 22.62 10.73 -32.77
C GLY A 783 22.21 9.70 -31.71
N GLY A 784 21.14 8.96 -32.00
CA GLY A 784 20.58 7.97 -31.07
C GLY A 784 21.57 6.84 -30.76
N LEU A 785 21.79 6.55 -29.48
CA LEU A 785 22.80 5.59 -29.01
C LEU A 785 22.27 4.16 -28.96
N PHE A 786 21.35 3.88 -28.04
CA PHE A 786 20.76 2.57 -27.76
C PHE A 786 19.47 2.76 -26.95
N ASN A 787 18.62 1.73 -26.89
CA ASN A 787 17.48 1.66 -25.99
C ASN A 787 17.84 0.82 -24.76
N VAL A 788 17.18 1.06 -23.63
CA VAL A 788 17.30 0.25 -22.41
C VAL A 788 15.91 -0.20 -21.98
N ASP A 789 15.73 -1.51 -21.86
CA ASP A 789 14.52 -2.15 -21.34
C ASP A 789 14.66 -2.27 -19.82
N ASN A 790 15.53 -3.14 -19.34
CA ASN A 790 15.69 -3.37 -17.90
C ASN A 790 17.14 -3.58 -17.47
N LEU A 791 17.34 -3.55 -16.16
CA LEU A 791 18.61 -3.72 -15.46
C LEU A 791 18.44 -4.78 -14.37
N THR A 792 19.43 -5.65 -14.19
CA THR A 792 19.48 -6.53 -13.01
C THR A 792 20.84 -6.43 -12.33
N PHE A 793 20.84 -5.97 -11.08
CA PHE A 793 22.03 -5.96 -10.24
C PHE A 793 22.33 -7.36 -9.70
N THR A 794 23.62 -7.69 -9.65
CA THR A 794 24.11 -8.95 -9.07
C THR A 794 24.98 -8.67 -7.84
N GLY A 795 24.82 -9.51 -6.83
CA GLY A 795 25.23 -9.13 -5.49
C GLY A 795 24.35 -8.01 -4.94
N GLY A 796 24.74 -7.43 -3.81
CA GLY A 796 23.90 -6.53 -3.05
C GLY A 796 22.90 -7.37 -2.29
N GLY A 797 23.07 -7.41 -0.98
CA GLY A 797 22.31 -8.34 -0.16
C GLY A 797 22.15 -7.77 1.22
N SER A 798 21.05 -7.06 1.40
CA SER A 798 20.34 -7.13 2.67
C SER A 798 19.72 -8.53 2.90
N GLY A 799 19.70 -9.42 1.88
CA GLY A 799 18.82 -10.60 1.84
C GLY A 799 19.40 -12.01 1.66
N GLN A 800 20.72 -12.26 1.74
CA GLN A 800 21.14 -13.66 1.99
C GLN A 800 20.85 -13.96 3.45
N GLY A 801 19.69 -14.55 3.74
CA GLY A 801 19.32 -14.97 5.09
C GLY A 801 20.42 -15.83 5.71
N ASP A 802 20.72 -15.59 6.99
CA ASP A 802 21.65 -16.43 7.73
C ASP A 802 21.10 -17.85 7.81
N LEU A 803 21.68 -18.76 7.03
CA LEU A 803 21.29 -20.17 6.95
C LEU A 803 21.46 -20.89 8.28
N ALA A 804 22.28 -20.36 9.20
CA ALA A 804 22.51 -20.93 10.52
C ALA A 804 21.49 -20.45 11.57
N LEU A 805 20.77 -19.35 11.32
CA LEU A 805 19.85 -18.73 12.29
C LEU A 805 18.79 -19.73 12.77
N GLY A 806 18.72 -19.92 14.09
CA GLY A 806 17.78 -20.82 14.75
C GLY A 806 17.95 -22.31 14.42
N LYS A 807 19.01 -22.69 13.70
CA LYS A 807 19.21 -24.09 13.28
C LYS A 807 19.72 -24.97 14.42
N PRO A 808 19.54 -26.30 14.31
CA PRO A 808 20.14 -27.24 15.25
C PRO A 808 21.67 -27.12 15.29
N VAL A 809 22.20 -26.89 16.49
CA VAL A 809 23.65 -26.77 16.71
C VAL A 809 24.13 -27.83 17.70
N THR A 810 25.32 -28.34 17.44
CA THR A 810 26.07 -29.21 18.36
C THR A 810 27.47 -28.66 18.50
N ALA A 811 28.09 -28.83 19.67
CA ALA A 811 29.47 -28.42 19.91
C ALA A 811 30.24 -29.54 20.62
N SER A 812 31.57 -29.49 20.56
CA SER A 812 32.45 -30.44 21.25
C SER A 812 32.34 -30.35 22.78
N SER A 813 32.11 -29.15 23.30
CA SER A 813 31.93 -28.91 24.74
C SER A 813 31.27 -27.54 24.99
N THR A 814 30.87 -27.35 26.25
CA THR A 814 30.44 -26.08 26.81
C THR A 814 31.08 -25.92 28.19
N ASP A 815 31.73 -24.79 28.47
CA ASP A 815 32.39 -24.52 29.77
C ASP A 815 31.40 -24.08 30.86
N ASP A 816 30.30 -23.44 30.47
CA ASP A 816 29.24 -22.94 31.34
C ASP A 816 27.86 -23.37 30.82
N PRO A 817 27.01 -24.04 31.61
CA PRO A 817 25.71 -24.54 31.15
C PRO A 817 24.75 -23.44 30.65
N THR A 818 25.05 -22.16 30.88
CA THR A 818 24.30 -21.01 30.35
C THR A 818 24.83 -20.49 29.00
N ARG A 819 25.96 -20.99 28.50
CA ARG A 819 26.64 -20.56 27.25
C ARG A 819 26.67 -21.66 26.20
N THR A 820 25.48 -22.20 25.92
CA THR A 820 25.28 -23.35 25.03
C THR A 820 25.45 -22.96 23.55
N ALA A 821 25.70 -23.97 22.71
CA ALA A 821 26.04 -23.76 21.29
C ALA A 821 24.95 -23.06 20.46
N ASN A 822 23.67 -23.23 20.83
CA ASN A 822 22.55 -22.56 20.17
C ASN A 822 22.60 -21.03 20.29
N LEU A 823 23.30 -20.50 21.30
CA LEU A 823 23.44 -19.05 21.50
C LEU A 823 24.39 -18.39 20.51
N ALA A 824 25.15 -19.16 19.72
CA ALA A 824 25.95 -18.61 18.63
C ALA A 824 25.14 -18.48 17.32
N VAL A 825 23.89 -18.94 17.29
CA VAL A 825 23.03 -18.89 16.10
C VAL A 825 21.62 -18.39 16.41
N ASP A 826 21.42 -17.75 17.57
CA ASP A 826 20.13 -17.26 18.03
C ASP A 826 19.81 -15.84 17.53
N GLY A 827 20.75 -15.22 16.80
CA GLY A 827 20.63 -13.86 16.28
C GLY A 827 20.85 -12.77 17.35
N ASN A 828 21.33 -13.14 18.54
CA ASN A 828 21.55 -12.21 19.65
C ASN A 828 23.05 -12.08 19.98
N ALA A 829 23.66 -10.99 19.49
CA ALA A 829 25.07 -10.68 19.72
C ALA A 829 25.47 -10.38 21.19
N THR A 830 24.57 -10.51 22.16
CA THR A 830 24.84 -10.40 23.60
C THR A 830 24.90 -11.74 24.32
N THR A 831 24.33 -12.79 23.72
CA THR A 831 24.46 -14.19 24.15
C THR A 831 25.59 -14.85 23.37
N ARG A 832 26.16 -15.94 23.91
CA ARG A 832 27.32 -16.58 23.28
C ARG A 832 27.44 -18.04 23.64
N TRP A 833 28.04 -18.80 22.73
CA TRP A 833 28.62 -20.10 23.03
C TRP A 833 30.03 -19.93 23.58
N SER A 834 30.43 -20.75 24.55
CA SER A 834 31.83 -20.90 24.95
C SER A 834 32.22 -22.36 25.21
N SER A 835 33.42 -22.74 24.78
CA SER A 835 33.95 -24.09 24.87
C SER A 835 34.80 -24.32 26.11
N ALA A 836 35.08 -25.60 26.43
CA ALA A 836 36.14 -25.98 27.36
C ALA A 836 37.52 -25.46 26.90
N TYR A 837 38.45 -25.34 27.86
CA TYR A 837 39.75 -24.67 27.68
C TYR A 837 40.84 -25.65 27.20
N THR A 838 40.54 -26.43 26.16
CA THR A 838 41.46 -27.41 25.55
C THR A 838 41.34 -27.37 24.03
N ASP A 839 42.39 -27.74 23.29
CA ASP A 839 42.39 -27.77 21.83
C ASP A 839 42.40 -29.22 21.32
N PRO A 840 41.66 -29.56 20.24
CA PRO A 840 40.74 -28.71 19.48
C PRO A 840 39.33 -28.64 20.10
N GLN A 841 38.55 -27.61 19.74
CA GLN A 841 37.10 -27.52 19.98
C GLN A 841 36.37 -27.14 18.71
N TRP A 842 35.10 -27.51 18.60
CA TRP A 842 34.29 -27.21 17.43
C TRP A 842 32.85 -26.88 17.77
N ILE A 843 32.22 -26.09 16.90
CA ILE A 843 30.78 -25.84 16.83
C ILE A 843 30.29 -26.20 15.43
N ARG A 844 29.16 -26.89 15.35
CA ARG A 844 28.58 -27.44 14.11
C ARG A 844 27.09 -27.10 14.01
N VAL A 845 26.69 -26.57 12.87
CA VAL A 845 25.30 -26.26 12.51
C VAL A 845 24.79 -27.24 11.45
N ASP A 846 23.56 -27.74 11.61
CA ASP A 846 22.81 -28.45 10.56
C ASP A 846 21.88 -27.47 9.84
N LEU A 847 22.19 -27.15 8.58
CA LEU A 847 21.40 -26.19 7.79
C LEU A 847 20.04 -26.77 7.34
N GLY A 848 19.82 -28.09 7.51
CA GLY A 848 18.61 -28.81 7.13
C GLY A 848 18.57 -29.30 5.68
N ALA A 849 19.35 -28.69 4.79
CA ALA A 849 19.51 -29.07 3.39
C ALA A 849 20.94 -28.74 2.90
N SER A 850 21.35 -29.22 1.73
CA SER A 850 22.65 -28.88 1.14
C SER A 850 22.61 -27.52 0.43
N TYR A 851 23.59 -26.68 0.74
CA TYR A 851 23.75 -25.35 0.14
C TYR A 851 25.13 -25.21 -0.51
N ALA A 852 25.19 -24.45 -1.60
CA ALA A 852 26.43 -23.92 -2.14
C ALA A 852 26.79 -22.65 -1.35
N LEU A 853 27.75 -22.78 -0.43
CA LEU A 853 28.16 -21.73 0.47
C LEU A 853 29.09 -20.75 -0.21
N ASN A 854 28.88 -19.46 0.05
CA ASN A 854 29.68 -18.36 -0.49
C ASN A 854 30.34 -17.51 0.61
N ARG A 855 29.85 -17.56 1.86
CA ARG A 855 30.34 -16.73 2.97
C ARG A 855 30.02 -17.33 4.33
N VAL A 856 30.93 -17.16 5.30
CA VAL A 856 30.70 -17.44 6.73
C VAL A 856 31.25 -16.26 7.53
N ARG A 857 30.45 -15.76 8.48
CA ARG A 857 30.84 -14.69 9.39
C ARG A 857 30.91 -15.22 10.81
N LEU A 858 32.03 -14.97 11.49
CA LEU A 858 32.27 -15.35 12.89
C LEU A 858 32.41 -14.08 13.71
N ASN A 859 31.65 -13.95 14.79
CA ASN A 859 31.80 -12.86 15.75
C ASN A 859 32.36 -13.43 17.05
N TRP A 860 33.68 -13.33 17.23
CA TRP A 860 34.37 -13.84 18.41
C TRP A 860 34.21 -12.93 19.62
N GLU A 861 34.22 -13.54 20.80
CA GLU A 861 34.48 -12.82 22.05
C GLU A 861 36.00 -12.57 22.22
N THR A 862 36.42 -11.91 23.29
CA THR A 862 37.83 -11.80 23.70
C THR A 862 38.56 -13.15 23.69
N ALA A 863 37.86 -14.26 23.97
CA ALA A 863 38.33 -15.62 23.82
C ALA A 863 38.05 -16.17 22.40
N TYR A 864 39.08 -16.18 21.53
CA TYR A 864 38.96 -16.54 20.12
C TYR A 864 39.99 -17.57 19.64
N GLY A 865 39.78 -18.08 18.43
CA GLY A 865 40.72 -18.99 17.77
C GLY A 865 41.85 -18.27 17.04
N ARG A 866 43.11 -18.50 17.46
CA ARG A 866 44.29 -18.08 16.69
C ARG A 866 44.44 -18.89 15.42
N ALA A 867 44.20 -20.20 15.51
CA ALA A 867 44.11 -21.09 14.37
C ALA A 867 42.76 -21.82 14.37
N TYR A 868 42.09 -21.81 13.23
CA TYR A 868 40.81 -22.50 13.03
C TYR A 868 40.58 -22.84 11.56
N GLN A 869 39.61 -23.72 11.36
CA GLN A 869 39.15 -24.21 10.06
C GLN A 869 37.65 -24.02 9.95
N ILE A 870 37.16 -23.65 8.76
CA ILE A 870 35.74 -23.72 8.41
C ILE A 870 35.58 -24.92 7.46
N GLN A 871 34.67 -25.80 7.81
CA GLN A 871 34.50 -27.08 7.14
C GLN A 871 33.04 -27.30 6.77
N THR A 872 32.81 -27.97 5.65
CA THR A 872 31.48 -28.38 5.18
C THR A 872 31.37 -29.90 5.16
N SER A 873 30.15 -30.41 5.29
CA SER A 873 29.87 -31.83 5.20
C SER A 873 28.46 -32.11 4.66
N PRO A 874 28.26 -33.12 3.80
CA PRO A 874 26.93 -33.53 3.36
C PRO A 874 26.18 -34.36 4.42
N ASP A 875 26.90 -35.08 5.28
CA ASP A 875 26.36 -36.12 6.18
C ASP A 875 26.62 -35.86 7.68
N GLY A 876 27.39 -34.81 7.99
CA GLY A 876 27.79 -34.44 9.35
C GLY A 876 28.94 -35.27 9.91
N ASN A 877 29.49 -36.21 9.14
CA ASN A 877 30.54 -37.15 9.53
C ASN A 877 31.82 -36.99 8.71
N THR A 878 31.69 -36.79 7.39
CA THR A 878 32.80 -36.62 6.45
C THR A 878 32.99 -35.13 6.17
N TRP A 879 34.13 -34.57 6.54
CA TRP A 879 34.36 -33.12 6.53
C TRP A 879 35.38 -32.69 5.48
N THR A 880 35.02 -31.67 4.71
CA THR A 880 35.90 -31.01 3.75
C THR A 880 36.28 -29.62 4.26
N ASN A 881 37.56 -29.31 4.27
CA ASN A 881 38.04 -27.99 4.66
C ASN A 881 37.82 -26.98 3.52
N VAL A 882 37.06 -25.91 3.80
CA VAL A 882 36.75 -24.85 2.82
C VAL A 882 37.46 -23.54 3.13
N TYR A 883 37.97 -23.38 4.35
CA TYR A 883 38.83 -22.27 4.75
C TYR A 883 39.70 -22.65 5.96
N SER A 884 40.89 -22.06 6.08
CA SER A 884 41.75 -22.21 7.27
C SER A 884 42.60 -20.97 7.49
N THR A 885 42.83 -20.62 8.76
CA THR A 885 43.79 -19.60 9.17
C THR A 885 44.59 -20.07 10.39
N THR A 886 45.81 -19.55 10.53
CA THR A 886 46.68 -19.71 11.73
C THR A 886 47.02 -18.36 12.37
N ALA A 887 46.44 -17.28 11.85
CA ALA A 887 46.78 -15.91 12.20
C ALA A 887 45.55 -15.10 12.65
N GLY A 888 44.51 -15.77 13.16
CA GLY A 888 43.33 -15.10 13.70
C GLY A 888 43.72 -14.05 14.76
N ASP A 889 43.02 -12.93 14.75
CA ASP A 889 43.22 -11.77 15.62
C ASP A 889 41.99 -11.45 16.50
N GLY A 890 40.90 -12.20 16.33
CA GLY A 890 39.68 -12.09 17.12
C GLY A 890 38.72 -11.05 16.56
N GLY A 891 37.66 -10.72 17.29
CA GLY A 891 36.62 -9.84 16.76
C GLY A 891 35.82 -10.49 15.64
N VAL A 892 35.52 -9.75 14.56
CA VAL A 892 34.68 -10.25 13.47
C VAL A 892 35.55 -10.75 12.32
N ASP A 893 35.45 -12.04 12.04
CA ASP A 893 35.99 -12.64 10.82
C ASP A 893 34.87 -12.79 9.79
N ASP A 894 35.02 -12.14 8.64
CA ASP A 894 34.07 -12.21 7.54
C ASP A 894 34.69 -12.89 6.32
N VAL A 895 34.43 -14.18 6.19
CA VAL A 895 35.18 -15.07 5.30
C VAL A 895 34.36 -15.39 4.06
N THR A 896 34.85 -14.94 2.90
CA THR A 896 34.37 -15.44 1.60
C THR A 896 34.99 -16.82 1.35
N LEU A 897 34.16 -17.79 0.96
CA LEU A 897 34.60 -19.17 0.74
C LEU A 897 33.79 -19.84 -0.37
N THR A 898 34.24 -21.03 -0.78
CA THR A 898 33.47 -21.86 -1.72
C THR A 898 33.42 -23.27 -1.19
N GLY A 899 32.21 -23.80 -1.05
CA GLY A 899 32.00 -25.15 -0.56
C GLY A 899 30.54 -25.58 -0.69
N THR A 900 30.30 -26.88 -0.60
CA THR A 900 28.93 -27.41 -0.62
C THR A 900 28.73 -28.36 0.54
N GLY A 901 27.65 -28.18 1.28
CA GLY A 901 27.32 -29.07 2.38
C GLY A 901 26.00 -28.72 3.05
N ARG A 902 25.48 -29.69 3.80
CA ARG A 902 24.35 -29.52 4.70
C ARG A 902 24.80 -29.07 6.08
N TYR A 903 25.98 -29.50 6.50
CA TYR A 903 26.55 -29.17 7.79
C TYR A 903 27.73 -28.23 7.62
N VAL A 904 27.83 -27.25 8.51
CA VAL A 904 28.97 -26.33 8.61
C VAL A 904 29.58 -26.46 9.99
N ARG A 905 30.92 -26.56 10.06
CA ARG A 905 31.67 -26.66 11.32
C ARG A 905 32.80 -25.66 11.35
N VAL A 906 32.88 -24.91 12.46
CA VAL A 906 34.08 -24.16 12.83
C VAL A 906 34.90 -25.05 13.77
N ASN A 907 36.10 -25.43 13.35
CA ASN A 907 37.01 -26.30 14.11
C ASN A 907 38.22 -25.48 14.54
N GLY A 908 38.24 -25.06 15.81
CA GLY A 908 39.35 -24.37 16.44
C GLY A 908 40.48 -25.33 16.77
N THR A 909 41.69 -25.04 16.29
CA THR A 909 42.87 -25.89 16.46
C THR A 909 43.95 -25.28 17.33
N GLN A 910 43.94 -23.95 17.52
CA GLN A 910 44.77 -23.26 18.51
C GLN A 910 44.03 -22.04 19.09
N ARG A 911 43.91 -21.95 20.42
CA ARG A 911 43.33 -20.77 21.10
C ARG A 911 44.33 -19.60 21.13
N ALA A 912 43.81 -18.39 21.04
CA ALA A 912 44.63 -17.18 21.15
C ALA A 912 44.86 -16.72 22.59
N THR A 913 44.06 -17.23 23.53
CA THR A 913 44.11 -16.87 24.96
C THR A 913 44.17 -18.14 25.83
N ALA A 914 44.29 -17.97 27.15
CA ALA A 914 44.21 -19.10 28.08
C ALA A 914 42.79 -19.70 28.20
N TRP A 915 41.77 -18.95 27.77
CA TRP A 915 40.35 -19.34 27.78
C TRP A 915 40.00 -20.21 26.58
N GLY A 916 38.77 -20.75 26.54
CA GLY A 916 38.21 -21.54 25.43
C GLY A 916 38.01 -20.74 24.14
N TYR A 917 37.27 -21.31 23.19
CA TYR A 917 36.73 -20.60 22.04
C TYR A 917 35.35 -20.05 22.41
N SER A 918 35.05 -18.82 22.00
CA SER A 918 33.75 -18.22 22.27
C SER A 918 33.24 -17.39 21.11
N LEU A 919 31.98 -17.60 20.73
CA LEU A 919 31.32 -16.91 19.62
C LEU A 919 30.01 -16.29 20.08
N PHE A 920 29.87 -14.99 19.83
CA PHE A 920 28.59 -14.28 19.88
C PHE A 920 27.71 -14.68 18.68
N ASP A 921 28.30 -14.80 17.48
CA ASP A 921 27.56 -15.18 16.28
C ASP A 921 28.38 -16.11 15.36
N LEU A 922 27.68 -17.06 14.73
CA LEU A 922 28.11 -17.89 13.61
C LEU A 922 27.05 -17.77 12.52
N ASN A 923 27.32 -16.95 11.50
CA ASN A 923 26.41 -16.75 10.39
C ASN A 923 26.91 -17.48 9.13
N VAL A 924 26.01 -18.13 8.40
CA VAL A 924 26.32 -18.93 7.20
C VAL A 924 25.47 -18.46 6.03
N PHE A 925 26.08 -18.24 4.87
CA PHE A 925 25.39 -17.76 3.68
C PHE A 925 25.69 -18.65 2.46
N GLY A 926 24.68 -18.81 1.60
CA GLY A 926 24.76 -19.66 0.42
C GLY A 926 23.42 -19.84 -0.27
N THR A 927 23.42 -20.52 -1.41
CA THR A 927 22.21 -20.83 -2.18
C THR A 927 21.84 -22.31 -2.07
N PRO A 928 20.55 -22.68 -2.07
CA PRO A 928 20.14 -24.08 -2.08
C PRO A 928 20.74 -24.80 -3.29
N VAL A 929 21.30 -25.99 -3.08
CA VAL A 929 21.61 -26.88 -4.19
C VAL A 929 20.30 -27.55 -4.58
N SER A 930 19.73 -27.15 -5.73
CA SER A 930 18.53 -27.80 -6.27
C SER A 930 18.79 -29.30 -6.36
N SER A 931 18.04 -30.09 -5.59
CA SER A 931 18.03 -31.53 -5.83
C SER A 931 17.35 -31.76 -7.17
N GLY A 932 18.15 -32.02 -8.21
CA GLY A 932 17.61 -32.63 -9.42
C GLY A 932 16.85 -33.88 -8.99
N SER A 933 15.58 -33.98 -9.38
CA SER A 933 14.71 -35.09 -8.99
C SER A 933 15.41 -36.43 -9.25
N SER A 934 15.69 -37.19 -8.20
CA SER A 934 16.21 -38.55 -8.35
C SER A 934 15.05 -39.52 -8.58
N LEU A 935 15.17 -40.38 -9.60
CA LEU A 935 14.23 -41.48 -9.82
C LEU A 935 14.40 -42.48 -8.66
N LEU A 936 13.47 -42.47 -7.70
CA LEU A 936 13.53 -43.35 -6.52
C LEU A 936 13.47 -44.84 -6.88
N SER A 937 12.91 -45.16 -8.05
CA SER A 937 12.89 -46.49 -8.64
C SER A 937 14.25 -46.92 -9.20
N GLN A 938 15.18 -46.00 -9.46
CA GLN A 938 16.40 -46.31 -10.21
C GLN A 938 17.28 -47.35 -9.48
N GLY A 939 17.57 -48.46 -10.16
CA GLY A 939 18.36 -49.58 -9.64
C GLY A 939 17.66 -50.42 -8.56
N ARG A 940 16.36 -50.25 -8.33
CA ARG A 940 15.62 -51.01 -7.33
C ARG A 940 15.29 -52.43 -7.80
N PRO A 941 15.20 -53.42 -6.90
CA PRO A 941 14.74 -54.76 -7.27
C PRO A 941 13.30 -54.71 -7.80
N VAL A 942 13.07 -55.32 -8.95
CA VAL A 942 11.76 -55.33 -9.62
C VAL A 942 11.45 -56.74 -10.14
N THR A 943 10.18 -57.13 -10.10
CA THR A 943 9.67 -58.40 -10.63
C THR A 943 8.55 -58.12 -11.62
N ALA A 944 8.50 -58.92 -12.70
CA ALA A 944 7.45 -58.83 -13.72
C ALA A 944 6.77 -60.19 -13.86
N SER A 945 5.48 -60.17 -14.21
CA SER A 945 4.68 -61.38 -14.44
C SER A 945 5.08 -62.14 -15.70
N SER A 946 5.70 -61.46 -16.68
CA SER A 946 6.26 -62.05 -17.90
C SER A 946 7.27 -61.08 -18.54
N VAL A 947 8.19 -61.59 -19.36
CA VAL A 947 9.16 -60.79 -20.12
C VAL A 947 9.17 -61.28 -21.58
N GLU A 948 9.23 -60.36 -22.55
CA GLU A 948 9.37 -60.69 -23.97
C GLU A 948 10.74 -61.33 -24.24
N ALA A 949 10.79 -62.40 -25.03
CA ALA A 949 12.04 -63.16 -25.26
C ALA A 949 13.09 -62.33 -26.03
N GLY A 950 14.31 -62.22 -25.49
CA GLY A 950 15.41 -61.45 -26.07
C GLY A 950 16.32 -60.83 -25.01
N ALA A 951 16.95 -59.70 -25.34
CA ALA A 951 17.83 -58.95 -24.43
C ALA A 951 17.08 -58.05 -23.43
N ASN A 952 15.75 -58.10 -23.41
CA ASN A 952 14.91 -57.32 -22.51
C ASN A 952 14.88 -58.03 -21.14
N VAL A 953 15.30 -57.33 -20.09
CA VAL A 953 15.29 -57.86 -18.72
C VAL A 953 14.56 -56.88 -17.81
N VAL A 954 13.89 -57.40 -16.78
CA VAL A 954 13.03 -56.58 -15.91
C VAL A 954 13.74 -55.41 -15.24
N ALA A 955 15.06 -55.53 -15.03
CA ALA A 955 15.90 -54.48 -14.46
C ALA A 955 15.98 -53.22 -15.36
N ASN A 956 15.77 -53.36 -16.68
CA ASN A 956 15.81 -52.23 -17.62
C ASN A 956 14.67 -51.23 -17.36
N ALA A 957 13.52 -51.68 -16.85
CA ALA A 957 12.38 -50.81 -16.54
C ALA A 957 12.66 -49.80 -15.40
N VAL A 958 13.75 -50.02 -14.66
CA VAL A 958 14.13 -49.21 -13.51
C VAL A 958 15.61 -48.82 -13.55
N ASP A 959 16.30 -48.90 -14.69
CA ASP A 959 17.73 -48.55 -14.78
C ASP A 959 17.97 -47.03 -15.00
N GLY A 960 16.90 -46.29 -15.33
CA GLY A 960 16.95 -44.85 -15.61
C GLY A 960 17.52 -44.50 -16.99
N ASN A 961 17.70 -45.49 -17.88
CA ASN A 961 18.17 -45.32 -19.24
C ASN A 961 17.00 -45.40 -20.23
N THR A 962 16.71 -44.31 -20.93
CA THR A 962 15.59 -44.26 -21.89
C THR A 962 15.84 -45.05 -23.19
N ALA A 963 17.05 -45.61 -23.36
CA ALA A 963 17.44 -46.41 -24.52
C ALA A 963 17.31 -47.93 -24.30
N THR A 964 17.01 -48.39 -23.09
CA THR A 964 16.81 -49.81 -22.75
C THR A 964 15.32 -50.13 -22.64
N ARG A 965 14.94 -51.40 -22.90
CA ARG A 965 13.56 -51.89 -22.87
C ARG A 965 13.44 -53.16 -22.04
#